data_AF-A0A3G9JRT8-F1
#
_entry.id   AF-A0A3G9JRT8-F1
#
_cell.length_a   1.000
_cell.length_b   1.000
_cell.length_c   1.000
_cell.angle_alpha   90.00
_cell.angle_beta   90.00
_cell.angle_gamma   90.00
#
_symmetry.space_group_name_H-M   'P 1'
#
loop_
_entity.id
_entity.type
_entity.pdbx_description
1 polymer ?
#
loop_
_entity_poly.entity_id
_entity_poly.type
_entity_poly.pdbx_seq_one_letter_code
_entity_poly.pdbx_strand_id
1 'polypeptide(L)'
;MKDKDDHGNEVDYDRNAYTWELKCYDAKGNEINENDNDAKVKSFTLKVNANDSNTFRPTSASIQYKMIGDLSKVMPGQKWDFKNSGLITNYNGHDIDQGHTTKGESQYEYENVKKLAKLASATGKETTYTNGILDVEKDKLTNDTIHYRIMLNVDKDKSGSITVTDTLPKGMSYKEGSMNVMFYGSEWWMYSSSGSYDFTNDKYKPTVDVATKDDQTILTFHIKDGYENGDNQKIVIDYEGIVTDDPAWKNMTIEKKSYTNSVKWDNHEDSQTTNVKRPVEVVHKKGEQLKDANGQYTNTIEYSVKINPAGKVLNPKGDSVTFSDALTVEDGVKAYLDLQNVKLYKFDSNAENHRSSTEIDSSSYSLKYDEKTHEISGELPDATPCVLVYRYNIDKGNKGTPTISNEVELAGSYTAKDSGKMKSNSAEMTDSTTKVTIREVDADNYAKGFPGAEFSVEEYLNGWITPEAYRNKQVTDSKGEAVLNTYEPGKLYRIKETKAPADYTGDSNYYYFMITSNQDNSTAQSALDDDYKNLPANMQDPNDKVNYVDKSKIHYFGQNGEEIIVSNEYTQLTVNKTWQNADGSKADKPGENFVDVKLYRYIKKSDGVKVTLITDNSYKNISKEFAVDSGSTFTVEWGQYDTSGIKSALVNGKEASVTDDHKFTSQPLTSDTTIRVTSKDWFNDPTYRYKKPQTVVYESSKYEVVSFTLQADKNWSKSFNDLLTRNGNDEYVYVAEETTKLDGYETKYYGNTAKSGTITVANKKNPDAPKTPETVLPSTGGKGTTMFYVAGILLILVASFLLIIRYKHLNERG
;
A
#
# COMPACT_ATOMS: atom_id res chain seq x y z
N MET A 1 14.73 -14.47 71.52
CA MET A 1 14.66 -13.11 72.10
C MET A 1 16.06 -12.74 72.56
N LYS A 2 16.36 -11.45 72.74
CA LYS A 2 17.57 -10.98 73.42
C LYS A 2 17.20 -10.14 74.62
N ASP A 3 18.00 -10.24 75.68
CA ASP A 3 17.74 -9.57 76.95
C ASP A 3 18.97 -8.78 77.42
N LYS A 4 18.82 -7.97 78.47
CA LYS A 4 19.95 -7.31 79.14
C LYS A 4 20.11 -7.79 80.57
N ASP A 5 21.36 -8.06 80.96
CA ASP A 5 21.69 -8.32 82.36
C ASP A 5 21.54 -7.04 83.22
N ASP A 6 21.70 -7.18 84.53
CA ASP A 6 21.61 -6.08 85.49
C ASP A 6 22.65 -4.96 85.24
N HIS A 7 23.69 -5.24 84.45
CA HIS A 7 24.75 -4.31 84.06
C HIS A 7 24.51 -3.69 82.66
N GLY A 8 23.44 -4.08 81.96
CA GLY A 8 23.03 -3.53 80.68
C GLY A 8 23.68 -4.18 79.45
N ASN A 9 24.42 -5.28 79.61
CA ASN A 9 25.02 -6.03 78.50
C ASN A 9 23.97 -6.93 77.85
N GLU A 10 24.01 -7.09 76.52
CA GLU A 10 23.16 -8.09 75.85
C GLU A 10 23.57 -9.51 76.27
N VAL A 11 22.60 -10.28 76.74
CA VAL A 11 22.76 -11.70 77.11
C VAL A 11 21.79 -12.57 76.33
N ASP A 12 22.19 -13.82 76.10
CA ASP A 12 21.33 -14.80 75.45
C ASP A 12 20.14 -15.14 76.34
N TYR A 13 18.99 -15.33 75.70
CA TYR A 13 17.72 -15.63 76.35
C TYR A 13 17.74 -17.01 77.03
N ASP A 14 17.58 -17.06 78.35
CA ASP A 14 17.31 -18.30 79.09
C ASP A 14 15.82 -18.64 79.04
N ARG A 15 15.47 -19.72 78.33
CA ARG A 15 14.08 -20.17 78.18
C ARG A 15 13.42 -20.56 79.51
N ASN A 16 14.20 -20.95 80.52
CA ASN A 16 13.67 -21.37 81.82
C ASN A 16 13.40 -20.19 82.77
N ALA A 17 13.88 -18.99 82.42
CA ALA A 17 13.69 -17.77 83.19
C ALA A 17 12.32 -17.09 82.97
N TYR A 18 11.55 -17.55 81.97
CA TYR A 18 10.31 -16.92 81.51
C TYR A 18 9.18 -17.92 81.25
N THR A 19 7.94 -17.49 81.44
CA THR A 19 6.75 -18.15 80.91
C THR A 19 6.22 -17.38 79.71
N TRP A 20 5.61 -18.09 78.77
CA TRP A 20 4.99 -17.49 77.59
C TRP A 20 3.60 -18.09 77.35
N GLU A 21 2.70 -17.26 76.85
CA GLU A 21 1.33 -17.62 76.48
C GLU A 21 1.10 -17.12 75.05
N LEU A 22 0.83 -18.04 74.14
CA LEU A 22 0.46 -17.76 72.75
C LEU A 22 -1.01 -18.07 72.58
N LYS A 23 -1.80 -17.08 72.16
CA LYS A 23 -3.18 -17.28 71.74
C LYS A 23 -3.32 -16.96 70.27
N CYS A 24 -3.89 -17.88 69.52
CA CYS A 24 -4.13 -17.75 68.09
C CYS A 24 -5.63 -17.52 67.85
N TYR A 25 -5.96 -16.71 66.84
CA TYR A 25 -7.35 -16.38 66.51
C TYR A 25 -7.63 -16.63 65.03
N ASP A 26 -8.83 -17.14 64.73
CA ASP A 26 -9.32 -17.29 63.37
C ASP A 26 -9.77 -15.95 62.76
N ALA A 27 -10.21 -15.97 61.49
CA ALA A 27 -10.69 -14.77 60.81
C ALA A 27 -11.97 -14.13 61.41
N LYS A 28 -12.70 -14.86 62.26
CA LYS A 28 -13.88 -14.38 62.98
C LYS A 28 -13.54 -13.88 64.39
N GLY A 29 -12.27 -14.00 64.81
CA GLY A 29 -11.79 -13.62 66.14
C GLY A 29 -11.99 -14.68 67.21
N ASN A 30 -12.34 -15.92 66.84
CA ASN A 30 -12.43 -17.01 67.81
C ASN A 30 -11.03 -17.52 68.15
N GLU A 31 -10.77 -17.78 69.43
CA GLU A 31 -9.55 -18.45 69.87
C GLU A 31 -9.50 -19.87 69.30
N ILE A 32 -8.37 -20.22 68.68
CA ILE A 32 -8.11 -21.53 68.11
C ILE A 32 -6.90 -22.15 68.82
N ASN A 33 -6.93 -23.47 68.94
CA ASN A 33 -5.85 -24.23 69.59
C ASN A 33 -4.53 -23.96 68.87
N GLU A 34 -3.55 -23.43 69.60
CA GLU A 34 -2.23 -23.08 69.10
C GLU A 34 -1.39 -24.29 68.65
N ASN A 35 -1.82 -25.52 68.99
CA ASN A 35 -1.19 -26.77 68.58
C ASN A 35 -1.91 -27.46 67.39
N ASP A 36 -2.98 -26.86 66.85
CA ASP A 36 -3.66 -27.37 65.65
C ASP A 36 -2.88 -26.94 64.40
N ASN A 37 -2.22 -27.90 63.75
CA ASN A 37 -1.41 -27.66 62.56
C ASN A 37 -2.24 -27.40 61.29
N ASP A 38 -3.54 -27.68 61.31
CA ASP A 38 -4.45 -27.46 60.18
C ASP A 38 -5.25 -26.15 60.31
N ALA A 39 -5.27 -25.55 61.51
CA ALA A 39 -6.00 -24.31 61.77
C ALA A 39 -5.31 -23.07 61.15
N LYS A 40 -6.10 -22.25 60.45
CA LYS A 40 -5.61 -21.02 59.81
C LYS A 40 -5.66 -19.83 60.78
N VAL A 41 -4.50 -19.39 61.24
CA VAL A 41 -4.33 -18.24 62.15
C VAL A 41 -4.42 -16.91 61.38
N LYS A 42 -5.31 -16.00 61.81
CA LYS A 42 -5.44 -14.63 61.26
C LYS A 42 -4.70 -13.60 62.09
N SER A 43 -4.72 -13.74 63.41
CA SER A 43 -3.98 -12.90 64.35
C SER A 43 -3.56 -13.73 65.56
N PHE A 44 -2.61 -13.23 66.34
CA PHE A 44 -2.18 -13.86 67.57
C PHE A 44 -1.81 -12.81 68.62
N THR A 45 -1.85 -13.21 69.88
CA THR A 45 -1.27 -12.44 70.99
C THR A 45 -0.21 -13.28 71.67
N LEU A 46 0.97 -12.71 71.87
CA LEU A 46 2.07 -13.34 72.60
C LEU A 46 2.31 -12.55 73.88
N LYS A 47 2.14 -13.19 75.03
CA LYS A 47 2.48 -12.64 76.34
C LYS A 47 3.71 -13.37 76.89
N VAL A 48 4.66 -12.61 77.42
CA VAL A 48 5.88 -13.15 78.05
C VAL A 48 5.98 -12.57 79.45
N ASN A 49 6.18 -13.42 80.46
CA ASN A 49 6.36 -13.01 81.85
C ASN A 49 7.68 -13.57 82.38
N ALA A 50 8.41 -12.78 83.17
CA ALA A 50 9.53 -13.29 83.96
C ALA A 50 9.02 -14.14 85.13
N ASN A 51 9.78 -15.17 85.48
CA ASN A 51 9.59 -15.87 86.75
C ASN A 51 10.09 -14.97 87.89
N ASP A 52 9.50 -15.09 89.09
CA ASP A 52 9.55 -14.15 90.25
C ASP A 52 10.94 -13.69 90.76
N SER A 53 12.04 -14.12 90.14
CA SER A 53 13.42 -13.78 90.47
C SER A 53 14.21 -13.08 89.35
N ASN A 54 13.63 -12.83 88.17
CA ASN A 54 14.35 -12.26 87.02
C ASN A 54 13.80 -10.90 86.57
N THR A 55 14.69 -9.96 86.22
CA THR A 55 14.31 -8.67 85.61
C THR A 55 14.21 -8.83 84.09
N PHE A 56 13.01 -8.68 83.49
CA PHE A 56 12.84 -8.75 82.03
C PHE A 56 13.18 -7.41 81.37
N ARG A 57 14.18 -7.35 80.48
CA ARG A 57 14.60 -6.13 79.76
C ARG A 57 14.81 -6.43 78.27
N PRO A 58 13.75 -6.86 77.54
CA PRO A 58 13.88 -7.32 76.17
C PRO A 58 14.39 -6.22 75.25
N THR A 59 15.46 -6.49 74.50
CA THR A 59 15.97 -5.57 73.46
C THR A 59 15.41 -5.91 72.09
N SER A 60 15.09 -7.18 71.84
CA SER A 60 14.46 -7.64 70.61
C SER A 60 13.67 -8.95 70.79
N ALA A 61 12.57 -9.05 70.05
CA ALA A 61 11.81 -10.28 69.88
C ALA A 61 11.70 -10.59 68.38
N SER A 62 11.96 -11.83 68.01
CA SER A 62 11.84 -12.32 66.63
C SER A 62 10.86 -13.49 66.63
N ILE A 63 9.89 -13.44 65.72
CA ILE A 63 8.86 -14.46 65.55
C ILE A 63 9.00 -14.97 64.11
N GLN A 64 9.13 -16.28 63.97
CA GLN A 64 9.13 -16.95 62.67
C GLN A 64 7.80 -17.65 62.45
N TYR A 65 7.21 -17.46 61.28
CA TYR A 65 5.95 -18.09 60.89
C TYR A 65 5.92 -18.34 59.39
N LYS A 66 5.04 -19.24 58.96
CA LYS A 66 4.68 -19.42 57.55
C LYS A 66 3.39 -18.67 57.28
N MET A 67 3.36 -17.89 56.20
CA MET A 67 2.15 -17.24 55.74
C MET A 67 1.42 -18.13 54.74
N ILE A 68 0.10 -18.00 54.67
CA ILE A 68 -0.74 -18.60 53.63
C ILE A 68 -1.52 -17.45 52.99
N GLY A 69 -1.30 -17.21 51.71
CA GLY A 69 -2.06 -16.25 50.92
C GLY A 69 -3.24 -16.92 50.22
N ASP A 70 -4.43 -16.36 50.35
CA ASP A 70 -5.56 -16.74 49.50
C ASP A 70 -5.47 -15.99 48.17
N LEU A 71 -5.13 -16.72 47.10
CA LEU A 71 -4.98 -16.17 45.75
C LEU A 71 -6.24 -16.27 44.90
N SER A 72 -7.37 -16.75 45.44
CA SER A 72 -8.60 -16.98 44.69
C SER A 72 -9.18 -15.71 44.04
N LYS A 73 -8.84 -14.53 44.58
CA LYS A 73 -9.23 -13.21 44.06
C LYS A 73 -8.13 -12.48 43.30
N VAL A 74 -6.93 -13.06 43.23
CA VAL A 74 -5.79 -12.50 42.50
C VAL A 74 -5.88 -12.99 41.06
N MET A 75 -5.73 -12.12 40.06
CA MET A 75 -5.78 -12.58 38.67
C MET A 75 -4.57 -13.47 38.35
N PRO A 76 -4.73 -14.53 37.53
CA PRO A 76 -3.59 -15.32 37.06
C PRO A 76 -2.51 -14.44 36.40
N GLY A 77 -1.25 -14.68 36.76
CA GLY A 77 -0.07 -13.91 36.37
C GLY A 77 0.27 -12.72 37.27
N GLN A 78 -0.54 -12.39 38.29
CA GLN A 78 -0.27 -11.27 39.21
C GLN A 78 0.50 -11.70 40.45
N LYS A 79 1.37 -10.80 40.91
CA LYS A 79 2.07 -10.86 42.19
C LYS A 79 1.38 -9.95 43.20
N TRP A 80 1.20 -10.45 44.42
CA TRP A 80 0.58 -9.71 45.51
C TRP A 80 1.41 -9.82 46.77
N ASP A 81 1.59 -8.68 47.44
CA ASP A 81 2.27 -8.58 48.71
C ASP A 81 1.30 -8.77 49.88
N PHE A 82 1.57 -9.80 50.67
CA PHE A 82 0.86 -10.05 51.91
C PHE A 82 1.73 -9.53 53.06
N LYS A 83 1.21 -8.53 53.77
CA LYS A 83 1.90 -7.90 54.89
C LYS A 83 1.32 -8.37 56.21
N ASN A 84 2.19 -8.57 57.18
CA ASN A 84 1.80 -8.78 58.57
C ASN A 84 2.56 -7.81 59.45
N SER A 85 1.91 -7.34 60.52
CA SER A 85 2.51 -6.42 61.48
C SER A 85 2.25 -6.88 62.90
N GLY A 86 3.29 -6.84 63.72
CA GLY A 86 3.21 -7.03 65.16
C GLY A 86 3.43 -5.71 65.90
N LEU A 87 2.72 -5.53 67.00
CA LEU A 87 2.81 -4.36 67.88
C LEU A 87 2.97 -4.83 69.32
N ILE A 88 3.87 -4.20 70.06
CA ILE A 88 3.93 -4.34 71.51
C ILE A 88 2.94 -3.32 72.10
N THR A 89 1.84 -3.79 72.66
CA THR A 89 0.75 -2.92 73.16
C THR A 89 0.81 -2.68 74.67
N ASN A 90 1.53 -3.53 75.41
CA ASN A 90 1.66 -3.43 76.86
C ASN A 90 3.05 -3.91 77.32
N TYR A 91 3.64 -3.20 78.28
CA TYR A 91 4.89 -3.58 78.93
C TYR A 91 4.83 -3.26 80.42
N ASN A 92 5.20 -4.23 81.27
CA ASN A 92 5.14 -4.11 82.73
C ASN A 92 3.81 -3.60 83.30
N GLY A 93 2.68 -4.04 82.72
CA GLY A 93 1.35 -3.67 83.19
C GLY A 93 0.89 -2.27 82.78
N HIS A 94 1.68 -1.56 81.99
CA HIS A 94 1.34 -0.26 81.42
C HIS A 94 1.09 -0.39 79.92
N ASP A 95 -0.02 0.18 79.45
CA ASP A 95 -0.29 0.30 78.03
C ASP A 95 0.73 1.26 77.40
N ILE A 96 1.28 0.85 76.26
CA ILE A 96 2.24 1.67 75.52
C ILE A 96 1.44 2.57 74.58
N ASP A 97 1.66 3.88 74.70
CA ASP A 97 0.97 4.88 73.89
C ASP A 97 1.23 4.65 72.40
N GLN A 98 0.22 4.83 71.54
CA GLN A 98 0.31 4.38 70.13
C GLN A 98 1.47 5.05 69.36
N GLY A 99 1.84 6.28 69.72
CA GLY A 99 2.99 7.01 69.15
C GLY A 99 4.37 6.53 69.59
N HIS A 100 4.44 5.63 70.58
CA HIS A 100 5.68 5.07 71.15
C HIS A 100 5.77 3.54 71.02
N THR A 101 4.84 2.90 70.30
CA THR A 101 4.89 1.46 70.05
C THR A 101 5.98 1.08 69.05
N THR A 102 6.76 0.04 69.36
CA THR A 102 7.69 -0.56 68.39
C THR A 102 6.91 -1.50 67.47
N LYS A 103 6.86 -1.18 66.17
CA LYS A 103 6.18 -1.98 65.14
C LYS A 103 7.18 -2.86 64.41
N GLY A 104 6.89 -4.16 64.36
CA GLY A 104 7.57 -5.09 63.45
C GLY A 104 6.69 -5.36 62.24
N GLU A 105 7.26 -5.38 61.04
CA GLU A 105 6.55 -5.71 59.80
C GLU A 105 7.26 -6.85 59.05
N SER A 106 6.48 -7.68 58.38
CA SER A 106 6.95 -8.63 57.38
C SER A 106 6.12 -8.51 56.11
N GLN A 107 6.71 -8.92 55.00
CA GLN A 107 6.08 -8.92 53.69
C GLN A 107 6.46 -10.20 52.95
N TYR A 108 5.45 -10.90 52.42
CA TYR A 108 5.61 -12.07 51.57
C TYR A 108 4.92 -11.83 50.23
N GLU A 109 5.67 -11.92 49.14
CA GLU A 109 5.11 -11.85 47.79
C GLU A 109 4.63 -13.25 47.36
N TYR A 110 3.39 -13.36 46.91
CA TYR A 110 2.86 -14.56 46.27
C TYR A 110 2.46 -14.26 44.83
N GLU A 111 2.74 -15.18 43.92
CA GLU A 111 2.34 -15.10 42.52
C GLU A 111 1.22 -16.11 42.24
N ASN A 112 0.10 -15.65 41.67
CA ASN A 112 -0.92 -16.55 41.14
C ASN A 112 -0.48 -17.05 39.77
N VAL A 113 0.27 -18.15 39.70
CA VAL A 113 0.84 -18.66 38.44
C VAL A 113 -0.25 -19.02 37.42
N LYS A 114 -0.16 -18.47 36.21
CA LYS A 114 -1.11 -18.75 35.12
C LYS A 114 -1.02 -20.21 34.70
N LYS A 115 -2.10 -20.99 34.78
CA LYS A 115 -2.08 -22.44 34.45
C LYS A 115 -1.86 -22.73 32.96
N LEU A 116 -2.39 -21.88 32.10
CA LEU A 116 -2.34 -22.00 30.65
C LEU A 116 -1.92 -20.66 30.07
N ALA A 117 -0.86 -20.63 29.26
CA ALA A 117 -0.47 -19.44 28.52
C ALA A 117 -0.35 -19.74 27.03
N LYS A 118 -0.79 -18.81 26.20
CA LYS A 118 -0.66 -18.83 24.74
C LYS A 118 0.25 -17.70 24.29
N LEU A 119 1.25 -18.04 23.49
CA LEU A 119 2.20 -17.08 22.94
C LEU A 119 2.33 -17.29 21.44
N ALA A 120 2.79 -16.25 20.73
CA ALA A 120 3.16 -16.35 19.32
C ALA A 120 4.51 -15.68 19.04
N SER A 121 5.13 -16.11 17.95
CA SER A 121 6.34 -15.51 17.38
C SER A 121 6.26 -15.49 15.86
N ALA A 122 6.84 -14.45 15.26
CA ALA A 122 7.03 -14.35 13.82
C ALA A 122 8.21 -15.22 13.30
N THR A 123 9.14 -15.62 14.18
CA THR A 123 10.41 -16.28 13.78
C THR A 123 10.64 -17.64 14.42
N GLY A 124 9.85 -18.01 15.44
CA GLY A 124 9.98 -19.27 16.17
C GLY A 124 11.20 -19.37 17.08
N LYS A 125 12.05 -18.33 17.15
CA LYS A 125 13.21 -18.31 18.05
C LYS A 125 12.77 -18.16 19.50
N GLU A 126 13.47 -18.82 20.42
CA GLU A 126 13.11 -18.88 21.85
C GLU A 126 12.78 -17.52 22.48
N THR A 127 13.62 -16.50 22.27
CA THR A 127 13.43 -15.18 22.88
C THR A 127 12.39 -14.29 22.19
N THR A 128 11.70 -14.79 21.17
CA THR A 128 10.81 -13.98 20.32
C THR A 128 9.33 -14.27 20.54
N TYR A 129 9.00 -15.23 21.41
CA TYR A 129 7.62 -15.49 21.80
C TYR A 129 7.10 -14.35 22.68
N THR A 130 5.94 -13.82 22.33
CA THR A 130 5.28 -12.77 23.08
C THR A 130 3.88 -13.21 23.49
N ASN A 131 3.46 -12.69 24.64
CA ASN A 131 2.09 -12.78 25.12
C ASN A 131 1.35 -11.49 24.71
N GLY A 132 0.12 -11.59 24.21
CA GLY A 132 -0.74 -10.46 23.85
C GLY A 132 -0.94 -10.29 22.34
N ILE A 133 -0.70 -9.08 21.81
CA ILE A 133 -0.85 -8.78 20.38
C ILE A 133 0.51 -8.81 19.70
N LEU A 134 0.64 -9.63 18.66
CA LEU A 134 1.80 -9.64 17.76
C LEU A 134 1.45 -8.90 16.46
N ASP A 135 2.03 -7.73 16.23
CA ASP A 135 1.97 -7.05 14.92
C ASP A 135 3.19 -7.44 14.08
N VAL A 136 2.96 -7.92 12.85
CA VAL A 136 4.01 -8.39 11.95
C VAL A 136 3.67 -8.05 10.50
N GLU A 137 4.67 -7.65 9.72
CA GLU A 137 4.51 -7.53 8.27
C GLU A 137 4.61 -8.91 7.63
N LYS A 138 3.75 -9.21 6.66
CA LYS A 138 3.61 -10.53 6.04
C LYS A 138 4.93 -11.00 5.42
N ASP A 139 5.70 -10.09 4.82
CA ASP A 139 7.01 -10.37 4.22
C ASP A 139 8.10 -10.74 5.25
N LYS A 140 7.87 -10.49 6.55
CA LYS A 140 8.75 -10.92 7.64
C LYS A 140 8.43 -12.32 8.14
N LEU A 141 7.29 -12.90 7.75
CA LEU A 141 6.95 -14.28 8.05
C LEU A 141 7.67 -15.21 7.07
N THR A 142 8.43 -16.17 7.58
CA THR A 142 9.04 -17.19 6.73
C THR A 142 7.94 -18.14 6.28
N ASN A 143 7.72 -18.27 4.97
CA ASN A 143 6.65 -19.11 4.38
C ASN A 143 5.26 -18.82 4.99
N ASP A 144 4.96 -17.54 5.27
CA ASP A 144 3.72 -17.08 5.91
C ASP A 144 3.33 -17.86 7.18
N THR A 145 4.34 -18.28 7.95
CA THR A 145 4.16 -19.11 9.14
C THR A 145 4.17 -18.25 10.40
N ILE A 146 3.21 -18.50 11.29
CA ILE A 146 3.18 -17.97 12.66
C ILE A 146 3.49 -19.12 13.60
N HIS A 147 4.48 -18.93 14.46
CA HIS A 147 4.88 -19.92 15.46
C HIS A 147 4.07 -19.70 16.73
N TYR A 148 3.47 -20.76 17.28
CA TYR A 148 2.68 -20.74 18.50
C TYR A 148 3.34 -21.58 19.58
N ARG A 149 3.24 -21.09 20.81
CA ARG A 149 3.70 -21.77 22.02
C ARG A 149 2.56 -21.83 23.04
N ILE A 150 2.22 -23.01 23.51
CA ILE A 150 1.30 -23.24 24.62
C ILE A 150 2.14 -23.63 25.83
N MET A 151 2.02 -22.92 26.94
CA MET A 151 2.66 -23.28 28.20
C MET A 151 1.64 -23.80 29.20
N LEU A 152 1.92 -24.97 29.78
CA LEU A 152 1.11 -25.64 30.79
C LEU A 152 1.90 -25.65 32.11
N ASN A 153 1.33 -25.08 33.17
CA ASN A 153 1.88 -25.17 34.53
C ASN A 153 1.13 -26.27 35.31
N VAL A 154 1.72 -27.46 35.35
CA VAL A 154 1.17 -28.67 35.94
C VAL A 154 1.59 -28.77 37.42
N ASP A 155 0.61 -28.95 38.31
CA ASP A 155 0.90 -29.12 39.74
C ASP A 155 1.59 -30.46 40.02
N LYS A 156 2.47 -30.50 41.01
CA LYS A 156 3.20 -31.70 41.45
C LYS A 156 2.30 -32.91 41.75
N ASP A 157 1.04 -32.67 42.12
CA ASP A 157 0.06 -33.69 42.52
C ASP A 157 -0.91 -34.06 41.38
N LYS A 158 -0.81 -33.40 40.21
CA LYS A 158 -1.68 -33.65 39.05
C LYS A 158 -1.15 -34.81 38.23
N SER A 159 -1.87 -35.94 38.26
CA SER A 159 -1.62 -37.12 37.43
C SER A 159 -2.71 -37.36 36.37
N GLY A 160 -2.42 -38.25 35.42
CA GLY A 160 -3.31 -38.63 34.32
C GLY A 160 -2.93 -37.99 32.98
N SER A 161 -3.53 -38.47 31.90
CA SER A 161 -3.30 -37.90 30.56
C SER A 161 -3.78 -36.44 30.48
N ILE A 162 -3.03 -35.62 29.75
CA ILE A 162 -3.38 -34.23 29.45
C ILE A 162 -3.93 -34.14 28.03
N THR A 163 -5.06 -33.45 27.88
CA THR A 163 -5.66 -33.09 26.60
C THR A 163 -5.78 -31.58 26.50
N VAL A 164 -5.19 -30.98 25.46
CA VAL A 164 -5.26 -29.54 25.19
C VAL A 164 -5.95 -29.33 23.85
N THR A 165 -6.99 -28.49 23.83
CA THR A 165 -7.71 -28.14 22.60
C THR A 165 -7.32 -26.74 22.17
N ASP A 166 -6.86 -26.58 20.93
CA ASP A 166 -6.48 -25.31 20.33
C ASP A 166 -7.32 -25.07 19.07
N THR A 167 -7.73 -23.82 18.84
CA THR A 167 -8.66 -23.44 17.78
C THR A 167 -8.04 -22.34 16.93
N LEU A 168 -7.52 -22.74 15.76
CA LEU A 168 -7.01 -21.81 14.76
C LEU A 168 -8.18 -21.13 14.04
N PRO A 169 -8.13 -19.80 13.86
CA PRO A 169 -9.20 -19.05 13.22
C PRO A 169 -9.32 -19.35 11.72
N LYS A 170 -10.47 -18.96 11.14
CA LYS A 170 -10.72 -19.11 9.70
C LYS A 170 -9.64 -18.44 8.85
N GLY A 171 -9.12 -19.19 7.87
CA GLY A 171 -8.03 -18.78 6.99
C GLY A 171 -6.64 -19.19 7.48
N MET A 172 -6.55 -19.83 8.65
CA MET A 172 -5.31 -20.42 9.16
C MET A 172 -5.39 -21.95 9.15
N SER A 173 -4.32 -22.59 8.68
CA SER A 173 -4.14 -24.05 8.71
C SER A 173 -2.99 -24.45 9.63
N TYR A 174 -3.04 -25.68 10.13
CA TYR A 174 -1.94 -26.26 10.90
C TYR A 174 -0.88 -26.82 9.96
N LYS A 175 0.40 -26.55 10.27
CA LYS A 175 1.51 -27.17 9.56
C LYS A 175 1.74 -28.59 10.10
N GLU A 176 1.34 -29.59 9.34
CA GLU A 176 1.50 -30.99 9.72
C GLU A 176 2.96 -31.32 10.06
N GLY A 177 3.16 -32.06 11.16
CA GLY A 177 4.49 -32.46 11.64
C GLY A 177 5.27 -31.36 12.37
N SER A 178 4.72 -30.15 12.55
CA SER A 178 5.43 -29.06 13.24
C SER A 178 5.36 -29.13 14.76
N MET A 179 4.57 -30.04 15.34
CA MET A 179 4.36 -30.10 16.78
C MET A 179 5.63 -30.60 17.48
N ASN A 180 6.04 -29.89 18.54
CA ASN A 180 7.10 -30.32 19.45
C ASN A 180 6.66 -30.08 20.90
N VAL A 181 6.82 -31.09 21.76
CA VAL A 181 6.46 -31.00 23.19
C VAL A 181 7.68 -31.24 24.05
N MET A 182 7.91 -30.34 25.00
CA MET A 182 9.11 -30.34 25.85
C MET A 182 8.75 -29.95 27.28
N PHE A 183 9.59 -30.33 28.23
CA PHE A 183 9.62 -29.71 29.54
C PHE A 183 10.36 -28.37 29.46
N TYR A 184 9.89 -27.40 30.23
CA TYR A 184 10.39 -26.03 30.24
C TYR A 184 11.16 -25.74 31.53
N GLY A 185 12.47 -25.54 31.42
CA GLY A 185 13.29 -24.98 32.50
C GLY A 185 13.44 -23.47 32.37
N SER A 186 13.84 -23.00 31.19
CA SER A 186 13.91 -21.59 30.81
C SER A 186 13.86 -21.44 29.28
N GLU A 187 13.77 -20.22 28.76
CA GLU A 187 13.84 -19.96 27.31
C GLU A 187 15.12 -20.51 26.66
N TRP A 188 16.20 -20.68 27.42
CA TRP A 188 17.46 -21.25 26.92
C TRP A 188 17.64 -22.72 27.26
N TRP A 189 16.70 -23.30 28.01
CA TRP A 189 16.81 -24.65 28.51
C TRP A 189 15.44 -25.34 28.54
N MET A 190 15.14 -26.00 27.45
CA MET A 190 14.01 -26.91 27.27
C MET A 190 14.57 -28.31 27.02
N TYR A 191 13.87 -29.33 27.49
CA TYR A 191 14.38 -30.70 27.43
C TYR A 191 13.24 -31.69 27.18
N SER A 192 13.52 -32.77 26.48
CA SER A 192 12.50 -33.75 26.06
C SER A 192 12.15 -34.77 27.16
N SER A 193 13.00 -34.92 28.18
CA SER A 193 12.87 -35.99 29.18
C SER A 193 13.06 -35.52 30.61
N SER A 194 12.16 -35.92 31.52
CA SER A 194 12.25 -35.70 32.96
C SER A 194 12.19 -37.06 33.67
N GLY A 195 13.26 -37.45 34.35
CA GLY A 195 13.36 -38.78 34.96
C GLY A 195 13.23 -39.90 33.92
N SER A 196 12.23 -40.78 34.09
CA SER A 196 11.96 -41.90 33.17
C SER A 196 10.99 -41.56 32.02
N TYR A 197 10.44 -40.36 32.02
CA TYR A 197 9.48 -39.90 31.03
C TYR A 197 10.19 -39.11 29.93
N ASP A 198 9.99 -39.48 28.66
CA ASP A 198 10.65 -38.87 27.50
C ASP A 198 9.68 -38.73 26.34
N PHE A 199 9.41 -37.49 25.92
CA PHE A 199 8.50 -37.18 24.82
C PHE A 199 8.95 -37.74 23.46
N THR A 200 10.22 -38.13 23.30
CA THR A 200 10.73 -38.71 22.06
C THR A 200 10.51 -40.23 21.97
N ASN A 201 10.20 -40.89 23.09
CA ASN A 201 9.96 -42.33 23.13
C ASN A 201 8.53 -42.65 22.66
N ASP A 202 8.36 -43.62 21.77
CA ASP A 202 7.04 -44.06 21.25
C ASP A 202 5.99 -44.33 22.34
N LYS A 203 6.44 -44.80 23.52
CA LYS A 203 5.56 -45.00 24.69
C LYS A 203 4.87 -43.71 25.12
N TYR A 204 5.59 -42.60 25.14
CA TYR A 204 5.16 -41.30 25.68
C TYR A 204 5.01 -40.19 24.62
N LYS A 205 5.29 -40.52 23.36
CA LYS A 205 5.22 -39.61 22.23
C LYS A 205 3.85 -38.93 22.14
N PRO A 206 3.80 -37.59 22.21
CA PRO A 206 2.57 -36.83 22.05
C PRO A 206 1.98 -37.01 20.66
N THR A 207 0.67 -36.80 20.56
CA THR A 207 -0.05 -36.83 19.29
C THR A 207 -0.94 -35.60 19.16
N VAL A 208 -1.29 -35.24 17.93
CA VAL A 208 -2.23 -34.16 17.64
C VAL A 208 -3.29 -34.67 16.67
N ASP A 209 -4.55 -34.54 17.06
CA ASP A 209 -5.68 -34.75 16.15
C ASP A 209 -6.06 -33.42 15.52
N VAL A 210 -6.30 -33.42 14.21
CA VAL A 210 -6.69 -32.24 13.44
C VAL A 210 -8.11 -32.45 12.93
N ALA A 211 -9.02 -31.55 13.29
CA ALA A 211 -10.39 -31.53 12.81
C ALA A 211 -10.75 -30.15 12.26
N THR A 212 -11.77 -30.09 11.40
CA THR A 212 -12.33 -28.82 10.92
C THR A 212 -13.75 -28.69 11.44
N LYS A 213 -14.07 -27.53 12.02
CA LYS A 213 -15.42 -27.19 12.49
C LYS A 213 -15.68 -25.71 12.21
N ASP A 214 -16.82 -25.39 11.57
CA ASP A 214 -17.23 -24.01 11.30
C ASP A 214 -16.13 -23.16 10.60
N ASP A 215 -15.45 -23.74 9.60
CA ASP A 215 -14.29 -23.15 8.89
C ASP A 215 -13.05 -22.84 9.76
N GLN A 216 -12.99 -23.37 10.99
CA GLN A 216 -11.84 -23.28 11.90
C GLN A 216 -11.11 -24.63 11.99
N THR A 217 -9.79 -24.58 12.21
CA THR A 217 -8.98 -25.78 12.45
C THR A 217 -8.88 -26.02 13.95
N ILE A 218 -9.35 -27.18 14.41
CA ILE A 218 -9.30 -27.61 15.80
C ILE A 218 -8.15 -28.61 15.95
N LEU A 219 -7.20 -28.29 16.82
CA LEU A 219 -6.09 -29.16 17.20
C LEU A 219 -6.35 -29.73 18.59
N THR A 220 -6.28 -31.05 18.73
CA THR A 220 -6.37 -31.70 20.04
C THR A 220 -5.05 -32.39 20.33
N PHE A 221 -4.25 -31.81 21.23
CA PHE A 221 -2.97 -32.35 21.65
C PHE A 221 -3.17 -33.33 22.80
N HIS A 222 -2.57 -34.51 22.68
CA HIS A 222 -2.63 -35.57 23.69
C HIS A 222 -1.24 -35.86 24.25
N ILE A 223 -1.10 -35.70 25.55
CA ILE A 223 0.09 -36.05 26.34
C ILE A 223 -0.29 -37.18 27.29
N LYS A 224 0.49 -38.27 27.25
CA LYS A 224 0.22 -39.47 28.05
C LYS A 224 0.61 -39.24 29.53
N ASP A 225 0.01 -40.04 30.40
CA ASP A 225 0.26 -40.04 31.83
C ASP A 225 1.71 -40.48 32.19
N GLY A 226 2.22 -40.03 33.34
CA GLY A 226 3.54 -40.41 33.88
C GLY A 226 4.61 -39.32 33.82
N TYR A 227 4.23 -38.07 33.50
CA TYR A 227 5.15 -36.92 33.40
C TYR A 227 5.54 -36.35 34.77
N GLU A 228 4.94 -36.84 35.87
CA GLU A 228 5.12 -36.33 37.22
C GLU A 228 6.50 -36.73 37.78
N ASN A 229 7.15 -35.82 38.50
CA ASN A 229 8.46 -36.09 39.11
C ASN A 229 8.57 -35.66 40.58
N GLY A 230 7.44 -35.33 41.22
CA GLY A 230 7.38 -34.84 42.60
C GLY A 230 7.46 -33.32 42.75
N ASP A 231 7.75 -32.59 41.65
CA ASP A 231 7.74 -31.13 41.58
C ASP A 231 6.73 -30.61 40.55
N ASN A 232 6.40 -29.32 40.64
CA ASN A 232 5.58 -28.65 39.62
C ASN A 232 6.29 -28.71 38.27
N GLN A 233 5.61 -29.21 37.25
CA GLN A 233 6.14 -29.33 35.90
C GLN A 233 5.65 -28.19 35.02
N LYS A 234 6.52 -27.73 34.13
CA LYS A 234 6.15 -26.82 33.04
C LYS A 234 6.31 -27.56 31.73
N ILE A 235 5.21 -27.74 31.00
CA ILE A 235 5.22 -28.39 29.70
C ILE A 235 4.92 -27.35 28.64
N VAL A 236 5.65 -27.39 27.54
CA VAL A 236 5.47 -26.50 26.39
C VAL A 236 5.10 -27.33 25.17
N ILE A 237 4.11 -26.85 24.42
CA ILE A 237 3.72 -27.36 23.10
C ILE A 237 3.99 -26.25 22.09
N ASP A 238 5.00 -26.44 21.26
CA ASP A 238 5.32 -25.56 20.13
C ASP A 238 4.77 -26.14 18.84
N TYR A 239 4.22 -25.29 17.98
CA TYR A 239 3.75 -25.68 16.66
C TYR A 239 3.55 -24.46 15.73
N GLU A 240 3.20 -24.71 14.47
CA GLU A 240 3.15 -23.69 13.42
C GLU A 240 1.76 -23.61 12.76
N GLY A 241 1.29 -22.38 12.58
CA GLY A 241 0.10 -22.06 11.79
C GLY A 241 0.49 -21.34 10.50
N ILE A 242 -0.15 -21.70 9.39
CA ILE A 242 0.11 -21.16 8.05
C ILE A 242 -1.05 -20.26 7.63
N VAL A 243 -0.75 -19.09 7.05
CA VAL A 243 -1.76 -18.15 6.52
C VAL A 243 -1.62 -17.89 5.01
N THR A 244 -0.80 -18.67 4.29
CA THR A 244 -0.60 -18.55 2.84
C THR A 244 -1.90 -18.69 2.06
N ASP A 245 -2.70 -19.71 2.39
CA ASP A 245 -3.90 -20.09 1.65
C ASP A 245 -5.15 -19.31 2.05
N ASP A 246 -5.01 -18.31 2.92
CA ASP A 246 -6.14 -17.49 3.33
C ASP A 246 -6.68 -16.71 2.11
N PRO A 247 -7.91 -17.00 1.64
CA PRO A 247 -8.45 -16.38 0.44
C PRO A 247 -8.65 -14.87 0.59
N ALA A 248 -8.69 -14.35 1.84
CA ALA A 248 -8.76 -12.90 2.08
C ALA A 248 -7.55 -12.16 1.47
N TRP A 249 -6.37 -12.78 1.45
CA TRP A 249 -5.19 -12.15 0.84
C TRP A 249 -5.30 -12.03 -0.68
N LYS A 250 -6.21 -12.72 -1.35
CA LYS A 250 -6.45 -12.49 -2.79
C LYS A 250 -7.07 -11.12 -3.05
N ASN A 251 -7.77 -10.56 -2.06
CA ASN A 251 -8.31 -9.22 -2.14
C ASN A 251 -7.23 -8.20 -1.74
N MET A 252 -6.77 -7.40 -2.70
CA MET A 252 -5.75 -6.38 -2.49
C MET A 252 -6.24 -5.18 -1.66
N THR A 253 -7.55 -5.03 -1.43
CA THR A 253 -8.08 -4.03 -0.49
C THR A 253 -7.83 -4.43 0.98
N ILE A 254 -7.45 -5.69 1.23
CA ILE A 254 -7.13 -6.20 2.56
C ILE A 254 -5.60 -6.08 2.77
N GLU A 255 -5.22 -5.02 3.48
CA GLU A 255 -3.82 -4.73 3.85
C GLU A 255 -3.50 -5.11 5.30
N LYS A 256 -4.51 -5.50 6.09
CA LYS A 256 -4.34 -6.00 7.46
C LYS A 256 -5.39 -7.06 7.76
N LYS A 257 -4.96 -8.17 8.36
CA LYS A 257 -5.85 -9.21 8.90
C LYS A 257 -5.36 -9.69 10.26
N SER A 258 -6.30 -9.90 11.19
CA SER A 258 -6.02 -10.38 12.53
C SER A 258 -6.40 -11.86 12.65
N TYR A 259 -5.52 -12.65 13.25
CA TYR A 259 -5.73 -14.06 13.55
C TYR A 259 -5.71 -14.25 15.06
N THR A 260 -6.87 -14.55 15.65
CA THR A 260 -6.97 -14.85 17.08
C THR A 260 -7.06 -16.36 17.25
N ASN A 261 -5.99 -16.93 17.78
CA ASN A 261 -5.90 -18.35 18.11
C ASN A 261 -6.20 -18.55 19.60
N SER A 262 -7.07 -19.51 19.92
CA SER A 262 -7.54 -19.75 21.29
C SER A 262 -7.22 -21.17 21.76
N VAL A 263 -6.84 -21.33 23.02
CA VAL A 263 -6.48 -22.61 23.63
C VAL A 263 -7.28 -22.86 24.89
N LYS A 264 -7.63 -24.13 25.14
CA LYS A 264 -8.33 -24.61 26.32
C LYS A 264 -7.66 -25.84 26.91
N TRP A 265 -7.55 -25.86 28.23
CA TRP A 265 -7.08 -27.01 29.01
C TRP A 265 -7.79 -27.02 30.37
N ASP A 266 -8.44 -28.13 30.71
CA ASP A 266 -9.37 -28.22 31.86
C ASP A 266 -10.39 -27.06 31.84
N ASN A 267 -10.41 -26.22 32.89
CA ASN A 267 -11.27 -25.04 32.98
C ASN A 267 -10.54 -23.73 32.65
N HIS A 268 -9.34 -23.81 32.07
CA HIS A 268 -8.52 -22.67 31.72
C HIS A 268 -8.57 -22.40 30.22
N GLU A 269 -8.64 -21.13 29.88
CA GLU A 269 -8.63 -20.65 28.50
C GLU A 269 -7.62 -19.53 28.35
N ASP A 270 -6.99 -19.43 27.18
CA ASP A 270 -6.16 -18.31 26.80
C ASP A 270 -6.23 -18.08 25.29
N SER A 271 -5.77 -16.92 24.84
CA SER A 271 -5.73 -16.62 23.40
C SER A 271 -4.55 -15.73 23.03
N GLN A 272 -4.16 -15.79 21.77
CA GLN A 272 -3.10 -14.98 21.20
C GLN A 272 -3.57 -14.40 19.88
N THR A 273 -3.40 -13.08 19.70
CA THR A 273 -3.78 -12.38 18.47
C THR A 273 -2.56 -11.96 17.68
N THR A 274 -2.51 -12.36 16.41
CA THR A 274 -1.49 -11.92 15.46
C THR A 274 -2.12 -11.05 14.39
N ASN A 275 -1.69 -9.80 14.32
CA ASN A 275 -2.02 -8.85 13.28
C ASN A 275 -0.99 -8.94 12.15
N VAL A 276 -1.38 -9.53 11.03
CA VAL A 276 -0.53 -9.59 9.84
C VAL A 276 -0.86 -8.38 8.95
N LYS A 277 0.15 -7.59 8.63
CA LYS A 277 0.06 -6.42 7.73
C LYS A 277 0.69 -6.77 6.39
N ARG A 278 0.02 -6.45 5.30
CA ARG A 278 0.54 -6.57 3.94
C ARG A 278 0.30 -5.24 3.22
N PRO A 279 1.25 -4.30 3.31
CA PRO A 279 1.19 -3.09 2.52
C PRO A 279 1.05 -3.45 1.03
N VAL A 280 0.13 -2.80 0.34
CA VAL A 280 -0.02 -2.96 -1.11
C VAL A 280 0.53 -1.71 -1.78
N GLU A 281 1.62 -1.90 -2.51
CA GLU A 281 2.25 -0.84 -3.30
C GLU A 281 1.26 -0.27 -4.32
N VAL A 282 1.21 1.06 -4.42
CA VAL A 282 0.31 1.76 -5.34
C VAL A 282 0.79 1.63 -6.79
N VAL A 283 2.10 1.55 -7.01
CA VAL A 283 2.67 1.29 -8.32
C VAL A 283 3.87 0.37 -8.19
N HIS A 284 3.93 -0.67 -9.02
CA HIS A 284 5.06 -1.60 -9.08
C HIS A 284 5.41 -1.85 -10.54
N LYS A 285 6.70 -1.78 -10.87
CA LYS A 285 7.21 -1.88 -12.23
C LYS A 285 8.17 -3.05 -12.37
N LYS A 286 8.11 -3.73 -13.52
CA LYS A 286 9.05 -4.80 -13.89
C LYS A 286 9.31 -4.75 -15.39
N GLY A 287 10.57 -4.79 -15.80
CA GLY A 287 11.00 -5.01 -17.17
C GLY A 287 11.56 -6.42 -17.36
N GLU A 288 11.17 -7.07 -18.45
CA GLU A 288 11.68 -8.40 -18.83
C GLU A 288 12.18 -8.39 -20.28
N GLN A 289 13.46 -8.71 -20.48
CA GLN A 289 14.01 -8.93 -21.82
C GLN A 289 13.45 -10.23 -22.39
N LEU A 290 12.77 -10.13 -23.53
CA LEU A 290 12.09 -11.27 -24.15
C LEU A 290 13.11 -12.26 -24.73
N LYS A 291 12.70 -13.53 -24.78
CA LYS A 291 13.46 -14.60 -25.43
C LYS A 291 12.76 -15.06 -26.70
N ASP A 292 13.55 -15.47 -27.68
CA ASP A 292 13.05 -16.10 -28.90
C ASP A 292 12.59 -17.56 -28.64
N ALA A 293 12.10 -18.23 -29.68
CA ALA A 293 11.66 -19.62 -29.62
C ALA A 293 12.77 -20.61 -29.20
N ASN A 294 14.04 -20.24 -29.35
CA ASN A 294 15.21 -21.04 -28.97
C ASN A 294 15.69 -20.72 -27.54
N GLY A 295 15.00 -19.83 -26.82
CA GLY A 295 15.36 -19.42 -25.46
C GLY A 295 16.49 -18.40 -25.39
N GLN A 296 16.90 -17.81 -26.51
CA GLN A 296 17.94 -16.77 -26.57
C GLN A 296 17.35 -15.38 -26.36
N TYR A 297 18.10 -14.50 -25.70
CA TYR A 297 17.64 -13.13 -25.44
C TYR A 297 17.57 -12.31 -26.72
N THR A 298 16.47 -11.56 -26.86
CA THR A 298 16.20 -10.64 -27.98
C THR A 298 16.56 -9.20 -27.60
N ASN A 299 16.42 -8.27 -28.55
CA ASN A 299 16.54 -6.83 -28.29
C ASN A 299 15.26 -6.17 -27.74
N THR A 300 14.22 -6.95 -27.46
CA THR A 300 12.94 -6.44 -26.98
C THR A 300 12.82 -6.58 -25.48
N ILE A 301 12.36 -5.52 -24.80
CA ILE A 301 12.01 -5.52 -23.37
C ILE A 301 10.51 -5.26 -23.24
N GLU A 302 9.79 -6.14 -22.56
CA GLU A 302 8.41 -5.90 -22.14
C GLU A 302 8.40 -5.33 -20.72
N TYR A 303 7.78 -4.18 -20.55
CA TYR A 303 7.49 -3.63 -19.23
C TYR A 303 6.06 -3.96 -18.81
N SER A 304 5.90 -4.27 -17.52
CA SER A 304 4.62 -4.47 -16.86
C SER A 304 4.56 -3.56 -15.63
N VAL A 305 3.60 -2.64 -15.62
CA VAL A 305 3.35 -1.72 -14.50
C VAL A 305 2.03 -2.11 -13.84
N LYS A 306 2.07 -2.60 -12.60
CA LYS A 306 0.89 -2.83 -11.76
C LYS A 306 0.48 -1.49 -11.14
N ILE A 307 -0.75 -1.09 -11.37
CA ILE A 307 -1.26 0.24 -11.06
C ILE A 307 -2.44 0.11 -10.11
N ASN A 308 -2.29 0.71 -8.95
CA ASN A 308 -3.27 0.79 -7.87
C ASN A 308 -3.98 -0.55 -7.56
N PRO A 309 -3.25 -1.65 -7.24
CA PRO A 309 -3.87 -2.97 -7.06
C PRO A 309 -4.98 -2.99 -5.98
N ALA A 310 -4.86 -2.14 -4.95
CA ALA A 310 -5.84 -2.00 -3.88
C ALA A 310 -7.05 -1.12 -4.23
N GLY A 311 -7.10 -0.51 -5.42
CA GLY A 311 -8.24 0.32 -5.86
C GLY A 311 -8.46 1.56 -5.00
N LYS A 312 -7.38 2.17 -4.47
CA LYS A 312 -7.44 3.38 -3.65
C LYS A 312 -7.90 4.56 -4.51
N VAL A 313 -8.67 5.49 -3.95
CA VAL A 313 -8.95 6.78 -4.61
C VAL A 313 -7.70 7.64 -4.50
N LEU A 314 -6.97 7.84 -5.60
CA LEU A 314 -5.72 8.61 -5.62
C LEU A 314 -5.96 10.08 -6.03
N ASN A 315 -7.01 10.33 -6.82
CA ASN A 315 -7.48 11.66 -7.19
C ASN A 315 -8.91 11.91 -6.67
N PRO A 316 -9.08 12.45 -5.45
CA PRO A 316 -10.41 12.70 -4.89
C PRO A 316 -11.19 13.81 -5.61
N LYS A 317 -10.57 14.52 -6.56
CA LYS A 317 -11.15 15.66 -7.29
C LYS A 317 -11.52 15.32 -8.75
N GLY A 318 -11.26 14.09 -9.20
CA GLY A 318 -11.49 13.65 -10.57
C GLY A 318 -11.74 12.14 -10.65
N ASP A 319 -11.94 11.65 -11.87
CA ASP A 319 -12.15 10.23 -12.21
C ASP A 319 -10.93 9.56 -12.85
N SER A 320 -9.89 10.35 -13.13
CA SER A 320 -8.61 9.89 -13.68
C SER A 320 -7.43 10.33 -12.81
N VAL A 321 -6.31 9.65 -12.99
CA VAL A 321 -5.02 9.97 -12.38
C VAL A 321 -3.99 10.23 -13.45
N THR A 322 -3.11 11.21 -13.22
CA THR A 322 -2.00 11.45 -14.15
C THR A 322 -0.99 10.32 -14.09
N PHE A 323 -0.42 10.01 -15.25
CA PHE A 323 0.56 8.95 -15.47
C PHE A 323 1.71 9.46 -16.33
N SER A 324 2.94 9.10 -15.98
CA SER A 324 4.13 9.30 -16.80
C SER A 324 5.09 8.13 -16.60
N ASP A 325 5.78 7.71 -17.65
CA ASP A 325 6.77 6.63 -17.65
C ASP A 325 7.91 6.98 -18.61
N ALA A 326 9.11 7.16 -18.09
CA ALA A 326 10.26 7.65 -18.85
C ALA A 326 11.37 6.61 -18.91
N LEU A 327 11.69 6.18 -20.14
CA LEU A 327 12.83 5.31 -20.42
C LEU A 327 14.12 6.13 -20.55
N THR A 328 15.16 5.70 -19.83
CA THR A 328 16.53 6.22 -19.95
C THR A 328 17.42 5.12 -20.50
N VAL A 329 18.10 5.41 -21.61
CA VAL A 329 19.08 4.53 -22.25
C VAL A 329 20.49 5.12 -22.16
N GLU A 330 21.50 4.26 -22.23
CA GLU A 330 22.91 4.68 -22.28
C GLU A 330 23.23 5.44 -23.58
N ASP A 331 24.21 6.34 -23.53
CA ASP A 331 24.65 7.08 -24.72
C ASP A 331 25.09 6.15 -25.86
N GLY A 332 24.62 6.44 -27.07
CA GLY A 332 24.80 5.61 -28.26
C GLY A 332 23.82 4.43 -28.40
N VAL A 333 22.87 4.26 -27.49
CA VAL A 333 21.76 3.29 -27.57
C VAL A 333 20.50 4.02 -27.99
N LYS A 334 19.66 3.39 -28.81
CA LYS A 334 18.33 3.91 -29.18
C LYS A 334 17.25 2.94 -28.73
N ALA A 335 16.07 3.49 -28.45
CA ALA A 335 14.89 2.72 -28.05
C ALA A 335 13.66 3.17 -28.84
N TYR A 336 12.85 2.19 -29.23
CA TYR A 336 11.65 2.40 -30.04
C TYR A 336 10.46 1.74 -29.35
N LEU A 337 9.46 2.54 -29.02
CA LEU A 337 8.23 2.03 -28.42
C LEU A 337 7.40 1.31 -29.47
N ASP A 338 7.02 0.07 -29.20
CA ASP A 338 6.06 -0.67 -30.01
C ASP A 338 4.64 -0.28 -29.56
N LEU A 339 4.04 0.67 -30.29
CA LEU A 339 2.71 1.20 -30.02
C LEU A 339 1.60 0.16 -30.12
N GLN A 340 1.77 -0.95 -30.86
CA GLN A 340 0.75 -2.02 -30.89
C GLN A 340 0.66 -2.78 -29.57
N ASN A 341 1.75 -2.79 -28.80
CA ASN A 341 1.82 -3.52 -27.55
C ASN A 341 1.64 -2.62 -26.31
N VAL A 342 1.31 -1.33 -26.50
CA VAL A 342 0.87 -0.44 -25.42
C VAL A 342 -0.60 -0.74 -25.06
N LYS A 343 -0.80 -1.50 -23.99
CA LYS A 343 -2.10 -2.07 -23.62
C LYS A 343 -2.36 -1.98 -22.13
N LEU A 344 -3.61 -1.67 -21.77
CA LEU A 344 -4.06 -1.63 -20.39
C LEU A 344 -5.00 -2.82 -20.10
N TYR A 345 -4.79 -3.50 -18.99
CA TYR A 345 -5.62 -4.61 -18.52
C TYR A 345 -6.16 -4.32 -17.13
N LYS A 346 -7.26 -4.96 -16.73
CA LYS A 346 -7.65 -4.97 -15.31
C LYS A 346 -6.66 -5.83 -14.53
N PHE A 347 -6.35 -5.40 -13.31
CA PHE A 347 -5.54 -6.20 -12.40
C PHE A 347 -6.35 -7.41 -11.90
N ASP A 348 -5.80 -8.61 -12.04
CA ASP A 348 -6.36 -9.85 -11.51
C ASP A 348 -5.32 -10.56 -10.65
N SER A 349 -5.57 -10.72 -9.34
CA SER A 349 -4.62 -11.37 -8.44
C SER A 349 -4.41 -12.87 -8.69
N ASN A 350 -5.25 -13.53 -9.49
CA ASN A 350 -5.16 -14.96 -9.77
C ASN A 350 -4.49 -15.28 -11.12
N ALA A 351 -4.31 -14.29 -11.99
CA ALA A 351 -3.69 -14.49 -13.30
C ALA A 351 -2.15 -14.50 -13.20
N GLU A 352 -1.47 -15.34 -13.99
CA GLU A 352 -0.01 -15.53 -13.98
C GLU A 352 0.78 -14.20 -14.12
N ASN A 353 0.24 -13.24 -14.88
CA ASN A 353 0.83 -11.91 -15.09
C ASN A 353 0.05 -10.77 -14.41
N HIS A 354 -0.91 -11.12 -13.56
CA HIS A 354 -1.86 -10.22 -12.94
C HIS A 354 -2.75 -9.42 -13.90
N ARG A 355 -2.92 -9.91 -15.14
CA ARG A 355 -3.68 -9.26 -16.21
C ARG A 355 -4.98 -10.04 -16.45
N SER A 356 -6.10 -9.34 -16.61
CA SER A 356 -7.33 -9.95 -17.14
C SER A 356 -7.14 -10.49 -18.56
N SER A 357 -8.00 -11.42 -18.99
CA SER A 357 -8.00 -11.95 -20.37
C SER A 357 -8.46 -10.94 -21.42
N THR A 358 -9.05 -9.82 -21.00
CA THR A 358 -9.60 -8.78 -21.87
C THR A 358 -8.92 -7.46 -21.54
N GLU A 359 -8.55 -6.72 -22.59
CA GLU A 359 -7.98 -5.37 -22.51
C GLU A 359 -9.06 -4.37 -22.03
N ILE A 360 -8.65 -3.36 -21.29
CA ILE A 360 -9.47 -2.18 -21.03
C ILE A 360 -9.55 -1.40 -22.35
N ASP A 361 -10.76 -0.99 -22.72
CA ASP A 361 -10.98 -0.22 -23.94
C ASP A 361 -10.15 1.07 -23.92
N SER A 362 -9.45 1.36 -25.01
CA SER A 362 -8.62 2.55 -25.17
C SER A 362 -9.40 3.86 -25.05
N SER A 363 -10.74 3.83 -25.12
CA SER A 363 -11.59 4.99 -24.81
C SER A 363 -11.62 5.35 -23.31
N SER A 364 -11.13 4.47 -22.43
CA SER A 364 -11.16 4.65 -20.98
C SER A 364 -9.89 5.28 -20.42
N TYR A 365 -8.87 5.50 -21.25
CA TYR A 365 -7.60 6.09 -20.85
C TYR A 365 -6.98 6.89 -22.00
N SER A 366 -5.99 7.72 -21.70
CA SER A 366 -5.21 8.46 -22.69
C SER A 366 -3.72 8.23 -22.44
N LEU A 367 -2.97 7.89 -23.48
CA LEU A 367 -1.51 7.79 -23.43
C LEU A 367 -0.92 8.42 -24.67
N LYS A 368 0.07 9.28 -24.51
CA LYS A 368 0.88 9.90 -25.57
C LYS A 368 2.31 9.45 -25.40
N TYR A 369 3.09 9.54 -26.47
CA TYR A 369 4.50 9.20 -26.46
C TYR A 369 5.35 10.37 -26.98
N ASP A 370 6.36 10.77 -26.21
CA ASP A 370 7.41 11.68 -26.66
C ASP A 370 8.63 10.86 -27.08
N GLU A 371 8.88 10.80 -28.38
CA GLU A 371 10.01 10.06 -28.97
C GLU A 371 11.38 10.58 -28.51
N LYS A 372 11.50 11.88 -28.18
CA LYS A 372 12.79 12.50 -27.83
C LYS A 372 13.20 12.22 -26.40
N THR A 373 12.24 12.20 -25.49
CA THR A 373 12.47 11.91 -24.06
C THR A 373 12.19 10.47 -23.69
N HIS A 374 11.63 9.69 -24.62
CA HIS A 374 11.11 8.33 -24.41
C HIS A 374 10.09 8.27 -23.26
N GLU A 375 9.23 9.28 -23.18
CA GLU A 375 8.21 9.41 -22.14
C GLU A 375 6.83 9.00 -22.66
N ILE A 376 6.22 8.00 -22.03
CA ILE A 376 4.79 7.71 -22.17
C ILE A 376 4.06 8.53 -21.09
N SER A 377 3.12 9.38 -21.46
CA SER A 377 2.39 10.22 -20.50
C SER A 377 0.89 10.27 -20.80
N GLY A 378 0.06 10.53 -19.79
CA GLY A 378 -1.38 10.69 -19.99
C GLY A 378 -2.20 10.50 -18.73
N GLU A 379 -3.42 9.99 -18.89
CA GLU A 379 -4.36 9.76 -17.80
C GLU A 379 -4.90 8.34 -17.80
N LEU A 380 -4.93 7.73 -16.62
CA LEU A 380 -5.49 6.40 -16.38
C LEU A 380 -6.72 6.48 -15.46
N PRO A 381 -7.64 5.52 -15.51
CA PRO A 381 -8.79 5.49 -14.60
C PRO A 381 -8.36 5.47 -13.12
N ASP A 382 -8.95 6.34 -12.28
CA ASP A 382 -8.73 6.31 -10.84
C ASP A 382 -9.51 5.16 -10.17
N ALA A 383 -9.07 4.74 -8.98
CA ALA A 383 -9.66 3.67 -8.17
C ALA A 383 -9.88 2.33 -8.90
N THR A 384 -9.30 2.18 -10.09
CA THR A 384 -9.43 1.00 -10.94
C THR A 384 -8.08 0.30 -10.97
N PRO A 385 -7.94 -0.87 -10.31
CA PRO A 385 -6.74 -1.68 -10.38
C PRO A 385 -6.44 -2.08 -11.83
N CYS A 386 -5.27 -1.69 -12.34
CA CYS A 386 -4.87 -1.91 -13.73
C CYS A 386 -3.46 -2.50 -13.85
N VAL A 387 -3.15 -3.06 -15.03
CA VAL A 387 -1.78 -3.39 -15.45
C VAL A 387 -1.53 -2.79 -16.82
N LEU A 388 -0.59 -1.85 -16.91
CA LEU A 388 -0.10 -1.31 -18.18
C LEU A 388 1.05 -2.17 -18.69
N VAL A 389 1.00 -2.55 -19.96
CA VAL A 389 2.02 -3.35 -20.65
C VAL A 389 2.45 -2.60 -21.88
N TYR A 390 3.76 -2.59 -22.17
CA TYR A 390 4.31 -2.03 -23.41
C TYR A 390 5.70 -2.60 -23.65
N ARG A 391 6.17 -2.47 -24.90
CA ARG A 391 7.44 -3.03 -25.34
C ARG A 391 8.33 -1.99 -25.96
N TYR A 392 9.61 -2.07 -25.65
CA TYR A 392 10.64 -1.32 -26.36
C TYR A 392 11.51 -2.29 -27.15
N ASN A 393 11.77 -1.95 -28.41
CA ASN A 393 12.85 -2.54 -29.19
C ASN A 393 14.10 -1.68 -29.01
N ILE A 394 15.21 -2.29 -28.62
CA ILE A 394 16.46 -1.59 -28.30
C ILE A 394 17.49 -1.82 -29.39
N ASP A 395 17.92 -0.75 -30.05
CA ASP A 395 19.14 -0.76 -30.85
C ASP A 395 20.32 -0.46 -29.92
N LYS A 396 21.13 -1.49 -29.69
CA LYS A 396 22.28 -1.42 -28.78
C LYS A 396 23.47 -0.69 -29.39
N GLY A 397 23.45 -0.38 -30.70
CA GLY A 397 24.60 0.12 -31.42
C GLY A 397 25.82 -0.77 -31.19
N ASN A 398 26.96 -0.15 -30.82
CA ASN A 398 28.19 -0.85 -30.50
C ASN A 398 28.29 -1.38 -29.06
N LYS A 399 27.21 -1.33 -28.28
CA LYS A 399 27.20 -1.78 -26.88
C LYS A 399 26.74 -3.24 -26.79
N GLY A 400 27.54 -4.11 -26.19
CA GLY A 400 27.16 -5.53 -26.00
C GLY A 400 26.04 -5.73 -24.96
N THR A 401 26.08 -5.00 -23.84
CA THR A 401 25.16 -5.13 -22.70
C THR A 401 24.84 -3.75 -22.10
N PRO A 402 24.11 -2.89 -22.83
CA PRO A 402 23.83 -1.54 -22.36
C PRO A 402 23.00 -1.53 -21.08
N THR A 403 23.15 -0.47 -20.28
CA THR A 403 22.32 -0.22 -19.11
C THR A 403 21.05 0.51 -19.51
N ILE A 404 19.91 0.04 -19.02
CA ILE A 404 18.60 0.65 -19.26
C ILE A 404 17.93 0.87 -17.91
N SER A 405 17.23 2.00 -17.79
CA SER A 405 16.45 2.35 -16.63
C SER A 405 15.10 2.86 -17.09
N ASN A 406 14.03 2.47 -16.44
CA ASN A 406 12.71 2.99 -16.72
C ASN A 406 12.00 3.35 -15.41
N GLU A 407 11.40 4.53 -15.35
CA GLU A 407 10.82 5.11 -14.14
C GLU A 407 9.39 5.59 -14.41
N VAL A 408 8.45 5.10 -13.58
CA VAL A 408 7.04 5.48 -13.66
C VAL A 408 6.69 6.45 -12.53
N GLU A 409 5.81 7.39 -12.81
CA GLU A 409 5.13 8.26 -11.87
C GLU A 409 3.61 8.17 -12.04
N LEU A 410 2.88 8.03 -10.93
CA LEU A 410 1.43 7.94 -10.87
C LEU A 410 0.86 8.92 -9.84
N ALA A 411 -0.23 9.59 -10.20
CA ALA A 411 -0.98 10.52 -9.35
C ALA A 411 -0.09 11.62 -8.71
N GLY A 412 1.00 11.98 -9.41
CA GLY A 412 1.93 13.03 -9.04
C GLY A 412 2.81 12.75 -7.82
N SER A 413 2.78 11.56 -7.23
CA SER A 413 3.57 11.26 -6.01
C SER A 413 4.07 9.84 -5.88
N TYR A 414 3.48 8.87 -6.59
CA TYR A 414 3.90 7.47 -6.48
C TYR A 414 4.86 7.15 -7.60
N THR A 415 6.02 6.61 -7.28
CA THR A 415 7.03 6.24 -8.28
C THR A 415 7.47 4.79 -8.12
N ALA A 416 7.84 4.17 -9.24
CA ALA A 416 8.53 2.89 -9.24
C ALA A 416 9.58 2.89 -10.36
N LYS A 417 10.66 2.15 -10.17
CA LYS A 417 11.79 2.13 -11.09
C LYS A 417 12.29 0.72 -11.28
N ASP A 418 12.61 0.40 -12.52
CA ASP A 418 13.31 -0.84 -12.88
C ASP A 418 14.54 -0.49 -13.70
N SER A 419 15.71 -0.99 -13.29
CA SER A 419 16.97 -0.71 -13.96
C SER A 419 17.87 -1.93 -13.98
N GLY A 420 18.61 -2.09 -15.08
CA GLY A 420 19.46 -3.25 -15.27
C GLY A 420 20.27 -3.21 -16.55
N LYS A 421 21.19 -4.16 -16.68
CA LYS A 421 21.93 -4.39 -17.93
C LYS A 421 21.19 -5.39 -18.79
N MET A 422 21.05 -5.08 -20.07
CA MET A 422 20.59 -6.07 -21.04
C MET A 422 21.56 -7.23 -21.12
N LYS A 423 21.05 -8.44 -21.35
CA LYS A 423 21.86 -9.62 -21.65
C LYS A 423 22.32 -9.57 -23.11
N SER A 424 23.51 -10.14 -23.34
CA SER A 424 24.06 -10.34 -24.68
C SER A 424 23.20 -11.35 -25.45
N ASN A 425 23.06 -11.12 -26.75
CA ASN A 425 22.40 -12.05 -27.66
C ASN A 425 23.50 -12.91 -28.30
N SER A 426 23.21 -14.17 -28.64
CA SER A 426 23.99 -14.87 -29.67
C SER A 426 23.50 -14.37 -31.02
N ALA A 427 24.45 -14.04 -31.89
CA ALA A 427 24.18 -13.37 -33.16
C ALA A 427 23.19 -14.15 -34.03
N GLU A 428 22.09 -13.51 -34.42
CA GLU A 428 21.53 -13.64 -35.76
C GLU A 428 21.12 -12.23 -36.19
N MET A 429 21.86 -11.68 -37.17
CA MET A 429 21.28 -10.67 -38.05
C MET A 429 20.09 -11.36 -38.72
N THR A 430 18.89 -11.13 -38.20
CA THR A 430 17.72 -11.38 -39.00
C THR A 430 17.82 -10.45 -40.19
N ASP A 431 17.72 -11.02 -41.37
CA ASP A 431 17.68 -10.41 -42.70
C ASP A 431 16.43 -9.52 -42.84
N SER A 432 16.22 -8.62 -41.88
CA SER A 432 15.11 -7.68 -41.89
C SER A 432 15.49 -6.59 -42.86
N THR A 433 14.95 -6.69 -44.08
CA THR A 433 14.76 -5.50 -44.91
C THR A 433 14.19 -4.42 -44.01
N THR A 434 14.92 -3.31 -43.84
CA THR A 434 14.46 -2.15 -43.09
C THR A 434 13.05 -1.80 -43.57
N LYS A 435 12.12 -1.45 -42.66
CA LYS A 435 10.77 -1.02 -43.04
C LYS A 435 10.55 0.33 -42.39
N VAL A 436 10.13 1.32 -43.17
CA VAL A 436 9.63 2.57 -42.61
C VAL A 436 8.14 2.42 -42.50
N THR A 437 7.61 2.50 -41.30
CA THR A 437 6.17 2.37 -41.06
C THR A 437 5.62 3.73 -40.70
N ILE A 438 4.60 4.19 -41.42
CA ILE A 438 3.78 5.33 -41.00
C ILE A 438 2.73 4.78 -40.05
N ARG A 439 2.65 5.33 -38.84
CA ARG A 439 1.65 4.95 -37.85
C ARG A 439 0.71 6.12 -37.59
N GLU A 440 -0.54 5.95 -38.00
CA GLU A 440 -1.61 6.93 -37.77
C GLU A 440 -2.30 6.66 -36.44
N VAL A 441 -2.31 7.66 -35.54
CA VAL A 441 -2.82 7.53 -34.17
C VAL A 441 -3.76 8.67 -33.76
N ASP A 442 -4.53 8.44 -32.69
CA ASP A 442 -5.32 9.49 -32.06
C ASP A 442 -4.39 10.48 -31.34
N ALA A 443 -4.52 11.78 -31.60
CA ALA A 443 -3.70 12.81 -30.96
C ALA A 443 -3.84 12.86 -29.44
N ASP A 444 -4.95 12.35 -28.89
CA ASP A 444 -5.16 12.25 -27.45
C ASP A 444 -4.93 10.83 -26.89
N ASN A 445 -4.73 9.80 -27.75
CA ASN A 445 -4.34 8.46 -27.31
C ASN A 445 -3.59 7.64 -28.39
N TYR A 446 -2.27 7.57 -28.28
CA TYR A 446 -1.37 6.88 -29.21
C TYR A 446 -1.50 5.36 -29.17
N ALA A 447 -2.17 4.79 -28.16
CA ALA A 447 -2.52 3.37 -28.14
C ALA A 447 -3.62 3.01 -29.17
N LYS A 448 -4.26 4.02 -29.79
CA LYS A 448 -5.37 3.84 -30.75
C LYS A 448 -4.91 4.21 -32.16
N GLY A 449 -4.81 3.23 -33.04
CA GLY A 449 -4.46 3.42 -34.46
C GLY A 449 -5.68 3.35 -35.39
N PHE A 450 -5.61 3.99 -36.57
CA PHE A 450 -6.75 4.08 -37.50
C PHE A 450 -6.47 3.68 -38.95
N PRO A 451 -7.32 2.82 -39.55
CA PRO A 451 -7.28 2.54 -40.97
C PRO A 451 -7.77 3.72 -41.82
N GLY A 452 -7.31 3.77 -43.08
CA GLY A 452 -7.88 4.59 -44.13
C GLY A 452 -7.31 6.00 -44.28
N ALA A 453 -6.29 6.37 -43.50
CA ALA A 453 -5.49 7.57 -43.76
C ALA A 453 -4.67 7.38 -45.04
N GLU A 454 -4.60 8.39 -45.90
CA GLU A 454 -3.89 8.31 -47.19
C GLU A 454 -2.69 9.26 -47.21
N PHE A 455 -1.50 8.72 -47.47
CA PHE A 455 -0.24 9.46 -47.50
C PHE A 455 0.37 9.54 -48.90
N SER A 456 1.00 10.67 -49.22
CA SER A 456 1.97 10.78 -50.32
C SER A 456 3.39 10.71 -49.81
N VAL A 457 4.27 10.12 -50.62
CA VAL A 457 5.72 10.05 -50.37
C VAL A 457 6.44 10.78 -51.49
N GLU A 458 7.38 11.65 -51.13
CA GLU A 458 8.24 12.36 -52.08
C GLU A 458 9.71 12.18 -51.71
N GLU A 459 10.57 12.15 -52.72
CA GLU A 459 12.03 12.08 -52.60
C GLU A 459 12.64 13.42 -53.04
N TYR A 460 13.67 13.85 -52.32
CA TYR A 460 14.42 15.03 -52.70
C TYR A 460 15.59 14.66 -53.63
N LEU A 461 15.55 15.19 -54.85
CA LEU A 461 16.67 15.14 -55.80
C LEU A 461 17.16 16.56 -56.10
N ASN A 462 16.64 17.18 -57.16
CA ASN A 462 16.84 18.60 -57.48
C ASN A 462 15.55 19.40 -57.24
N GLY A 463 14.78 18.96 -56.23
CA GLY A 463 13.39 19.29 -55.99
C GLY A 463 12.63 18.04 -55.52
N TRP A 464 11.45 18.25 -54.95
CA TRP A 464 10.58 17.17 -54.47
C TRP A 464 9.88 16.49 -55.65
N ILE A 465 10.05 15.18 -55.77
CA ILE A 465 9.38 14.35 -56.79
C ILE A 465 8.71 13.14 -56.13
N THR A 466 7.66 12.59 -56.74
CA THR A 466 7.06 11.32 -56.32
C THR A 466 7.81 10.15 -56.97
N PRO A 467 8.47 9.26 -56.20
CA PRO A 467 9.14 8.08 -56.75
C PRO A 467 8.15 7.14 -57.45
N GLU A 468 8.64 6.37 -58.43
CA GLU A 468 7.84 5.40 -59.19
C GLU A 468 7.10 4.40 -58.29
N ALA A 469 7.77 3.94 -57.22
CA ALA A 469 7.20 3.02 -56.24
C ALA A 469 6.04 3.61 -55.43
N TYR A 470 5.92 4.94 -55.35
CA TYR A 470 4.95 5.64 -54.51
C TYR A 470 3.97 6.52 -55.30
N ARG A 471 3.73 6.21 -56.59
CA ARG A 471 2.70 6.89 -57.39
C ARG A 471 1.29 6.66 -56.85
N ASN A 472 1.06 5.53 -56.19
CA ASN A 472 -0.17 5.27 -55.45
C ASN A 472 -0.05 5.79 -54.01
N LYS A 473 -1.17 6.27 -53.46
CA LYS A 473 -1.25 6.67 -52.06
C LYS A 473 -1.00 5.46 -51.15
N GLN A 474 -0.27 5.72 -50.06
CA GLN A 474 -0.03 4.74 -49.02
C GLN A 474 -1.18 4.84 -48.01
N VAL A 475 -1.90 3.74 -47.81
CA VAL A 475 -3.13 3.74 -47.00
C VAL A 475 -2.91 2.92 -45.75
N THR A 476 -3.29 3.46 -44.59
CA THR A 476 -3.16 2.75 -43.33
C THR A 476 -4.13 1.57 -43.25
N ASP A 477 -3.62 0.44 -42.75
CA ASP A 477 -4.38 -0.79 -42.58
C ASP A 477 -5.19 -0.80 -41.27
N SER A 478 -5.80 -1.94 -40.93
CA SER A 478 -6.60 -2.09 -39.69
C SER A 478 -5.84 -1.85 -38.39
N LYS A 479 -4.51 -1.82 -38.42
CA LYS A 479 -3.66 -1.49 -37.27
C LYS A 479 -3.25 -0.02 -37.23
N GLY A 480 -3.63 0.75 -38.24
CA GLY A 480 -3.21 2.13 -38.45
C GLY A 480 -1.85 2.25 -39.12
N GLU A 481 -1.38 1.23 -39.84
CA GLU A 481 -0.03 1.20 -40.40
C GLU A 481 -0.01 1.27 -41.92
N ALA A 482 0.91 2.07 -42.46
CA ALA A 482 1.26 2.05 -43.88
C ALA A 482 2.78 1.82 -44.02
N VAL A 483 3.17 0.71 -44.63
CA VAL A 483 4.58 0.29 -44.74
C VAL A 483 5.20 0.78 -46.04
N LEU A 484 6.32 1.49 -45.94
CA LEU A 484 7.19 1.89 -47.04
C LEU A 484 8.34 0.90 -47.15
N ASN A 485 8.46 0.24 -48.30
CA ASN A 485 9.40 -0.87 -48.52
C ASN A 485 10.34 -0.67 -49.72
N THR A 486 10.22 0.44 -50.44
CA THR A 486 10.98 0.70 -51.67
C THR A 486 11.62 2.08 -51.62
N TYR A 487 12.84 2.17 -51.13
CA TYR A 487 13.57 3.42 -50.96
C TYR A 487 15.07 3.20 -51.16
N GLU A 488 15.82 4.29 -51.31
CA GLU A 488 17.27 4.23 -51.46
C GLU A 488 17.95 4.86 -50.22
N PRO A 489 18.89 4.15 -49.57
CA PRO A 489 19.68 4.69 -48.48
C PRO A 489 20.44 5.97 -48.85
N GLY A 490 20.61 6.88 -47.88
CA GLY A 490 21.28 8.17 -48.05
C GLY A 490 20.45 9.25 -48.73
N LYS A 491 19.22 8.95 -49.17
CA LYS A 491 18.31 9.94 -49.75
C LYS A 491 17.32 10.49 -48.74
N LEU A 492 16.95 11.77 -48.94
CA LEU A 492 15.94 12.45 -48.14
C LEU A 492 14.55 12.22 -48.74
N TYR A 493 13.64 11.75 -47.90
CA TYR A 493 12.23 11.59 -48.21
C TYR A 493 11.38 12.49 -47.32
N ARG A 494 10.16 12.79 -47.79
CA ARG A 494 9.10 13.35 -46.95
C ARG A 494 7.78 12.66 -47.20
N ILE A 495 6.96 12.55 -46.16
CA ILE A 495 5.58 12.11 -46.24
C ILE A 495 4.64 13.26 -45.91
N LYS A 496 3.43 13.19 -46.46
CA LYS A 496 2.35 14.13 -46.15
C LYS A 496 1.03 13.37 -46.10
N GLU A 497 0.25 13.60 -45.05
CA GLU A 497 -1.13 13.13 -45.02
C GLU A 497 -1.96 13.92 -46.04
N THR A 498 -2.65 13.19 -46.90
CA THR A 498 -3.47 13.75 -47.98
C THR A 498 -4.96 13.53 -47.75
N LYS A 499 -5.31 12.65 -46.81
CA LYS A 499 -6.67 12.42 -46.35
C LYS A 499 -6.64 11.74 -44.99
N ALA A 500 -7.28 12.36 -44.00
CA ALA A 500 -7.45 11.82 -42.66
C ALA A 500 -8.40 10.61 -42.65
N PRO A 501 -8.34 9.77 -41.59
CA PRO A 501 -9.43 8.85 -41.28
C PRO A 501 -10.78 9.59 -41.13
N ALA A 502 -11.88 8.86 -41.28
CA ALA A 502 -13.21 9.44 -41.08
C ALA A 502 -13.36 10.02 -39.66
N ASP A 503 -13.97 11.20 -39.54
CA ASP A 503 -14.20 11.93 -38.28
C ASP A 503 -12.93 12.44 -37.57
N TYR A 504 -11.78 12.43 -38.26
CA TYR A 504 -10.52 13.01 -37.83
C TYR A 504 -10.18 14.28 -38.63
N THR A 505 -9.55 15.25 -37.97
CA THR A 505 -8.92 16.40 -38.66
C THR A 505 -7.53 15.98 -39.07
N GLY A 506 -7.26 16.01 -40.39
CA GLY A 506 -5.97 15.60 -40.93
C GLY A 506 -4.83 16.57 -40.64
N ASP A 507 -3.64 16.00 -40.57
CA ASP A 507 -2.39 16.73 -40.42
C ASP A 507 -1.95 17.31 -41.78
N SER A 508 -1.56 18.58 -41.76
CA SER A 508 -1.06 19.28 -42.95
C SER A 508 0.47 19.32 -43.05
N ASN A 509 1.17 18.85 -42.01
CA ASN A 509 2.62 18.87 -41.91
C ASN A 509 3.30 17.86 -42.85
N TYR A 510 4.49 18.22 -43.32
CA TYR A 510 5.44 17.27 -43.90
C TYR A 510 6.30 16.63 -42.80
N TYR A 511 6.46 15.31 -42.87
CA TYR A 511 7.40 14.57 -42.01
C TYR A 511 8.58 14.10 -42.85
N TYR A 512 9.79 14.40 -42.43
CA TYR A 512 11.00 14.11 -43.18
C TYR A 512 11.68 12.87 -42.62
N PHE A 513 12.20 12.00 -43.48
CA PHE A 513 12.96 10.84 -43.04
C PHE A 513 14.11 10.48 -43.97
N MET A 514 15.09 9.76 -43.42
CA MET A 514 16.26 9.24 -44.10
C MET A 514 16.66 7.89 -43.51
N ILE A 515 17.25 7.04 -44.34
CA ILE A 515 17.76 5.73 -43.95
C ILE A 515 19.25 5.70 -44.24
N THR A 516 20.04 5.20 -43.30
CA THR A 516 21.51 5.29 -43.37
C THR A 516 22.11 4.64 -44.61
N SER A 517 22.97 5.38 -45.33
CA SER A 517 23.77 4.79 -46.43
C SER A 517 24.98 4.00 -45.93
N ASN A 518 25.42 4.26 -44.69
CA ASN A 518 26.68 3.79 -44.16
C ASN A 518 26.47 2.65 -43.15
N GLN A 519 26.70 1.42 -43.63
CA GLN A 519 26.42 0.18 -42.91
C GLN A 519 27.46 -0.17 -41.83
N ASP A 520 28.63 0.51 -41.83
CA ASP A 520 29.79 0.17 -40.98
C ASP A 520 30.12 1.25 -39.92
N ASN A 521 29.33 2.35 -39.84
CA ASN A 521 29.70 3.49 -39.01
C ASN A 521 29.43 3.23 -37.52
N SER A 522 30.35 3.69 -36.65
CA SER A 522 30.34 3.32 -35.22
C SER A 522 29.21 3.95 -34.39
N THR A 523 28.47 4.92 -34.96
CA THR A 523 27.22 5.44 -34.39
C THR A 523 26.27 5.90 -35.50
N ALA A 524 24.95 5.70 -35.33
CA ALA A 524 23.94 6.18 -36.27
C ALA A 524 23.97 7.71 -36.47
N GLN A 525 24.42 8.47 -35.46
CA GLN A 525 24.52 9.92 -35.55
C GLN A 525 25.60 10.37 -36.54
N SER A 526 26.79 9.77 -36.52
CA SER A 526 27.85 10.11 -37.49
C SER A 526 27.45 9.78 -38.92
N ALA A 527 26.70 8.70 -39.13
CA ALA A 527 26.18 8.35 -40.44
C ALA A 527 25.14 9.39 -40.94
N LEU A 528 24.24 9.86 -40.07
CA LEU A 528 23.30 10.94 -40.41
C LEU A 528 24.04 12.24 -40.78
N ASP A 529 25.07 12.60 -40.02
CA ASP A 529 25.85 13.81 -40.28
C ASP A 529 26.48 13.79 -41.67
N ASP A 530 26.99 12.63 -42.10
CA ASP A 530 27.62 12.49 -43.40
C ASP A 530 26.58 12.44 -44.53
N ASP A 531 25.49 11.69 -44.36
CA ASP A 531 24.38 11.66 -45.32
C ASP A 531 23.76 13.06 -45.51
N TYR A 532 23.52 13.79 -44.41
CA TYR A 532 22.93 15.12 -44.44
C TYR A 532 23.85 16.18 -45.07
N LYS A 533 25.18 16.13 -44.87
CA LYS A 533 26.14 17.04 -45.52
C LYS A 533 26.13 16.92 -47.04
N ASN A 534 25.76 15.75 -47.56
CA ASN A 534 25.70 15.49 -49.00
C ASN A 534 24.40 16.00 -49.64
N LEU A 535 23.43 16.44 -48.84
CA LEU A 535 22.19 17.01 -49.34
C LEU A 535 22.38 18.48 -49.77
N PRO A 536 21.63 18.97 -50.77
CA PRO A 536 21.72 20.36 -51.21
C PRO A 536 21.37 21.35 -50.09
N ALA A 537 22.21 22.37 -49.87
CA ALA A 537 22.03 23.35 -48.81
C ALA A 537 20.75 24.22 -48.91
N ASN A 538 19.97 24.08 -49.99
CA ASN A 538 18.80 24.90 -50.29
C ASN A 538 17.44 24.17 -50.25
N MET A 539 17.35 23.03 -49.55
CA MET A 539 16.11 22.26 -49.36
C MET A 539 15.04 23.06 -48.61
N GLN A 540 14.02 23.58 -49.30
CA GLN A 540 12.94 24.35 -48.66
C GLN A 540 12.02 23.44 -47.83
N ASP A 541 11.76 23.85 -46.58
CA ASP A 541 10.75 23.27 -45.69
C ASP A 541 9.44 24.06 -45.81
N PRO A 542 8.35 23.49 -46.37
CA PRO A 542 7.07 24.20 -46.46
C PRO A 542 6.40 24.41 -45.10
N ASN A 543 6.80 23.66 -44.06
CA ASN A 543 6.27 23.82 -42.71
C ASN A 543 6.83 25.08 -42.02
N ASP A 544 7.96 25.62 -42.49
CA ASP A 544 8.72 26.67 -41.79
C ASP A 544 9.10 27.83 -42.72
N LYS A 545 8.75 29.05 -42.31
CA LYS A 545 9.01 30.27 -43.09
C LYS A 545 10.48 30.69 -43.09
N VAL A 546 11.34 30.01 -42.32
CA VAL A 546 12.80 30.20 -42.27
C VAL A 546 13.55 29.18 -43.16
N ASN A 547 12.92 28.80 -44.27
CA ASN A 547 13.55 28.42 -45.56
C ASN A 547 14.59 27.31 -45.67
N TYR A 548 14.85 26.41 -44.70
CA TYR A 548 15.54 25.13 -44.98
C TYR A 548 15.05 23.97 -44.08
N VAL A 549 15.11 22.72 -44.55
CA VAL A 549 14.82 21.52 -43.73
C VAL A 549 15.92 21.36 -42.68
N ASP A 550 15.58 21.59 -41.41
CA ASP A 550 16.50 21.42 -40.28
C ASP A 550 16.77 19.92 -40.04
N LYS A 551 18.04 19.54 -39.87
CA LYS A 551 18.46 18.17 -39.55
C LYS A 551 17.72 17.58 -38.34
N SER A 552 17.36 18.39 -37.34
CA SER A 552 16.61 17.97 -36.16
C SER A 552 15.14 17.61 -36.44
N LYS A 553 14.62 17.90 -37.65
CA LYS A 553 13.28 17.54 -38.12
C LYS A 553 13.26 16.24 -38.95
N ILE A 554 14.41 15.63 -39.19
CA ILE A 554 14.53 14.42 -40.01
C ILE A 554 14.55 13.19 -39.10
N HIS A 555 13.57 12.30 -39.26
CA HIS A 555 13.59 10.98 -38.66
C HIS A 555 14.69 10.13 -39.34
N TYR A 556 15.68 9.67 -38.56
CA TYR A 556 16.83 8.96 -39.10
C TYR A 556 16.88 7.50 -38.65
N PHE A 557 16.61 6.62 -39.61
CA PHE A 557 16.43 5.20 -39.39
C PHE A 557 17.73 4.40 -39.61
N GLY A 558 18.02 3.51 -38.64
CA GLY A 558 19.02 2.44 -38.76
C GLY A 558 18.47 1.17 -39.43
N GLN A 559 19.19 0.04 -39.35
CA GLN A 559 18.81 -1.20 -40.05
C GLN A 559 17.48 -1.83 -39.60
N ASN A 560 16.99 -1.51 -38.40
CA ASN A 560 15.83 -2.21 -37.81
C ASN A 560 14.46 -1.61 -38.17
N GLY A 561 14.42 -0.49 -38.91
CA GLY A 561 13.18 0.20 -39.27
C GLY A 561 12.50 0.85 -38.06
N GLU A 562 12.07 2.10 -38.20
CA GLU A 562 11.38 2.82 -37.14
C GLU A 562 10.03 3.34 -37.65
N GLU A 563 9.20 3.83 -36.73
CA GLU A 563 7.86 4.34 -37.04
C GLU A 563 7.90 5.87 -37.18
N ILE A 564 7.20 6.41 -38.16
CA ILE A 564 6.82 7.83 -38.21
C ILE A 564 5.43 7.93 -37.63
N ILE A 565 5.31 8.54 -36.46
CA ILE A 565 4.01 8.74 -35.80
C ILE A 565 3.37 9.99 -36.41
N VAL A 566 2.18 9.81 -36.98
CA VAL A 566 1.30 10.89 -37.43
C VAL A 566 0.06 10.85 -36.55
N SER A 567 -0.32 11.99 -35.98
CA SER A 567 -1.40 12.06 -35.00
C SER A 567 -2.49 13.03 -35.44
N ASN A 568 -3.73 12.56 -35.48
CA ASN A 568 -4.89 13.37 -35.85
C ASN A 568 -5.85 13.60 -34.68
N GLU A 569 -6.48 14.78 -34.64
CA GLU A 569 -7.49 15.10 -33.63
C GLU A 569 -8.86 14.53 -34.03
N TYR A 570 -9.44 13.70 -33.16
CA TYR A 570 -10.82 13.21 -33.32
C TYR A 570 -11.83 14.32 -33.02
N THR A 571 -12.78 14.57 -33.92
CA THR A 571 -13.70 15.72 -33.83
C THR A 571 -15.12 15.38 -33.40
N GLN A 572 -15.46 14.09 -33.33
CA GLN A 572 -16.80 13.64 -32.97
C GLN A 572 -16.91 13.24 -31.49
N LEU A 573 -18.03 13.55 -30.86
CA LEU A 573 -18.42 13.00 -29.57
C LEU A 573 -19.71 12.20 -29.72
N THR A 574 -19.70 10.94 -29.31
CA THR A 574 -20.85 10.04 -29.39
C THR A 574 -21.32 9.65 -28.00
N VAL A 575 -22.60 9.83 -27.70
CA VAL A 575 -23.23 9.37 -26.46
C VAL A 575 -24.03 8.10 -26.75
N ASN A 576 -23.64 6.99 -26.12
CA ASN A 576 -24.26 5.67 -26.27
C ASN A 576 -24.99 5.25 -24.99
N LYS A 577 -26.07 4.49 -25.15
CA LYS A 577 -26.82 3.88 -24.04
C LYS A 577 -26.70 2.36 -24.05
N THR A 578 -26.36 1.79 -22.89
CA THR A 578 -26.27 0.33 -22.68
C THR A 578 -27.03 -0.12 -21.44
N TRP A 579 -27.28 -1.43 -21.35
CA TRP A 579 -28.00 -2.08 -20.25
C TRP A 579 -27.13 -3.19 -19.66
N GLN A 580 -27.09 -3.28 -18.32
CA GLN A 580 -26.24 -4.23 -17.61
C GLN A 580 -27.01 -5.00 -16.53
N ASN A 581 -26.62 -6.26 -16.31
CA ASN A 581 -27.08 -7.08 -15.19
C ASN A 581 -26.38 -6.65 -13.88
N ALA A 582 -26.81 -7.18 -12.73
CA ALA A 582 -26.24 -6.86 -11.42
C ALA A 582 -24.73 -7.18 -11.30
N ASP A 583 -24.23 -8.13 -12.09
CA ASP A 583 -22.81 -8.48 -12.19
C ASP A 583 -22.01 -7.57 -13.16
N GLY A 584 -22.69 -6.65 -13.87
CA GLY A 584 -22.10 -5.75 -14.87
C GLY A 584 -22.00 -6.33 -16.28
N SER A 585 -22.42 -7.59 -16.50
CA SER A 585 -22.51 -8.17 -17.83
C SER A 585 -23.60 -7.48 -18.66
N LYS A 586 -23.47 -7.55 -20.00
CA LYS A 586 -24.46 -6.98 -20.93
C LYS A 586 -25.84 -7.60 -20.68
N ALA A 587 -26.86 -6.77 -20.51
CA ALA A 587 -28.24 -7.19 -20.35
C ALA A 587 -29.07 -6.86 -21.61
N ASP A 588 -30.15 -7.62 -21.79
CA ASP A 588 -31.20 -7.24 -22.73
C ASP A 588 -31.92 -5.98 -22.22
N LYS A 589 -32.37 -5.15 -23.18
CA LYS A 589 -33.07 -3.90 -22.91
C LYS A 589 -34.34 -4.13 -22.06
N PRO A 590 -34.67 -3.26 -21.10
CA PRO A 590 -36.01 -3.24 -20.51
C PRO A 590 -37.05 -2.78 -21.54
N GLY A 591 -38.34 -2.89 -21.20
CA GLY A 591 -39.47 -2.49 -22.05
C GLY A 591 -39.58 -0.98 -22.36
N GLU A 592 -38.62 -0.16 -21.91
CA GLU A 592 -38.50 1.27 -22.16
C GLU A 592 -38.05 1.55 -23.60
N ASN A 593 -38.68 2.53 -24.26
CA ASN A 593 -38.40 2.86 -25.67
C ASN A 593 -37.43 4.04 -25.84
N PHE A 594 -37.17 4.82 -24.78
CA PHE A 594 -36.31 5.99 -24.84
C PHE A 594 -35.71 6.35 -23.48
N VAL A 595 -34.60 7.09 -23.48
CA VAL A 595 -34.07 7.81 -22.31
C VAL A 595 -33.67 9.22 -22.72
N ASP A 596 -33.96 10.18 -21.86
CA ASP A 596 -33.58 11.58 -22.01
C ASP A 596 -32.22 11.82 -21.36
N VAL A 597 -31.36 12.52 -22.09
CA VAL A 597 -29.99 12.81 -21.72
C VAL A 597 -29.69 14.28 -21.96
N LYS A 598 -28.92 14.87 -21.06
CA LYS A 598 -28.35 16.20 -21.20
C LYS A 598 -26.85 16.11 -21.41
N LEU A 599 -26.33 16.89 -22.34
CA LEU A 599 -24.90 17.07 -22.51
C LEU A 599 -24.47 18.41 -21.90
N TYR A 600 -23.52 18.36 -20.99
CA TYR A 600 -22.89 19.50 -20.36
C TYR A 600 -21.45 19.65 -20.86
N ARG A 601 -20.95 20.89 -20.84
CA ARG A 601 -19.55 21.24 -21.07
C ARG A 601 -18.95 21.83 -19.80
N TYR A 602 -17.69 21.51 -19.56
CA TYR A 602 -16.89 21.96 -18.42
C TYR A 602 -15.48 22.35 -18.86
N ILE A 603 -14.81 23.17 -18.04
CA ILE A 603 -13.38 23.43 -18.12
C ILE A 603 -12.62 22.33 -17.37
N LYS A 604 -11.65 21.71 -18.04
CA LYS A 604 -10.68 20.78 -17.47
C LYS A 604 -9.30 21.44 -17.47
N LYS A 605 -8.63 21.50 -16.32
CA LYS A 605 -7.25 21.99 -16.20
C LYS A 605 -6.57 21.48 -14.94
N SER A 606 -5.26 21.69 -14.87
CA SER A 606 -4.46 21.40 -13.68
C SER A 606 -4.98 22.19 -12.48
N ASP A 607 -5.08 21.52 -11.32
CA ASP A 607 -5.41 22.15 -10.05
C ASP A 607 -4.18 22.67 -9.27
N GLY A 608 -3.04 22.76 -9.96
CA GLY A 608 -1.78 23.12 -9.34
C GLY A 608 -1.71 24.57 -8.87
N VAL A 609 -1.03 24.75 -7.75
CA VAL A 609 -0.57 26.05 -7.25
C VAL A 609 0.91 26.21 -7.55
N LYS A 610 1.31 27.42 -7.91
CA LYS A 610 2.71 27.73 -8.17
C LYS A 610 3.45 27.95 -6.84
N VAL A 611 4.52 27.20 -6.61
CA VAL A 611 5.43 27.40 -5.48
C VAL A 611 6.75 27.96 -5.98
N THR A 612 7.07 29.19 -5.57
CA THR A 612 8.40 29.77 -5.77
C THR A 612 9.24 29.51 -4.53
N LEU A 613 10.17 28.56 -4.61
CA LEU A 613 11.13 28.27 -3.56
C LEU A 613 12.35 29.16 -3.73
N ILE A 614 12.72 29.84 -2.65
CA ILE A 614 13.93 30.62 -2.52
C ILE A 614 14.77 30.01 -1.40
N THR A 615 15.97 29.52 -1.69
CA THR A 615 16.92 29.08 -0.66
C THR A 615 18.06 30.08 -0.56
N ASP A 616 18.29 30.59 0.65
CA ASP A 616 19.26 31.65 0.93
C ASP A 616 20.36 31.18 1.88
N ASN A 617 21.62 31.42 1.51
CA ASN A 617 22.75 31.36 2.42
C ASN A 617 23.66 32.57 2.23
N SER A 618 24.75 32.65 3.00
CA SER A 618 25.68 33.79 2.99
C SER A 618 26.42 34.01 1.65
N TYR A 619 26.30 33.08 0.69
CA TYR A 619 27.07 33.05 -0.57
C TYR A 619 26.23 32.76 -1.84
N LYS A 620 25.05 32.13 -1.72
CA LYS A 620 24.23 31.61 -2.82
C LYS A 620 22.74 31.83 -2.54
N ASN A 621 22.03 32.37 -3.52
CA ASN A 621 20.57 32.40 -3.59
C ASN A 621 20.13 31.51 -4.75
N ILE A 622 19.23 30.57 -4.50
CA ILE A 622 18.62 29.73 -5.55
C ILE A 622 17.12 30.01 -5.54
N SER A 623 16.56 30.29 -6.72
CA SER A 623 15.12 30.38 -6.93
C SER A 623 14.67 29.28 -7.90
N LYS A 624 13.66 28.49 -7.53
CA LYS A 624 13.04 27.46 -8.37
C LYS A 624 11.52 27.53 -8.27
N GLU A 625 10.85 27.24 -9.37
CA GLU A 625 9.39 27.18 -9.43
C GLU A 625 8.91 25.74 -9.57
N PHE A 626 7.84 25.41 -8.85
CA PHE A 626 7.22 24.10 -8.85
C PHE A 626 5.72 24.26 -9.02
N ALA A 627 5.09 23.36 -9.78
CA ALA A 627 3.65 23.18 -9.76
C ALA A 627 3.31 22.11 -8.73
N VAL A 628 2.49 22.45 -7.74
CA VAL A 628 2.18 21.60 -6.59
C VAL A 628 0.67 21.38 -6.50
N ASP A 629 0.22 20.15 -6.24
CA ASP A 629 -1.20 19.81 -6.06
C ASP A 629 -1.81 20.69 -4.95
N SER A 630 -2.92 21.35 -5.26
CA SER A 630 -3.61 22.24 -4.31
C SER A 630 -4.13 21.44 -3.11
N GLY A 631 -3.81 21.89 -1.90
CA GLY A 631 -4.09 21.22 -0.64
C GLY A 631 -3.01 20.21 -0.22
N SER A 632 -1.91 20.07 -0.96
CA SER A 632 -0.75 19.27 -0.55
C SER A 632 0.35 20.13 0.10
N THR A 633 1.31 19.48 0.75
CA THR A 633 2.47 20.15 1.36
C THR A 633 3.65 20.17 0.41
N PHE A 634 4.55 21.15 0.58
CA PHE A 634 5.85 21.19 -0.08
C PHE A 634 6.95 20.99 0.97
N THR A 635 7.84 20.02 0.73
CA THR A 635 8.96 19.70 1.61
C THR A 635 10.28 19.98 0.89
N VAL A 636 11.20 20.61 1.60
CA VAL A 636 12.60 20.76 1.21
C VAL A 636 13.47 20.10 2.27
N GLU A 637 14.42 19.27 1.85
CA GLU A 637 15.20 18.39 2.72
C GLU A 637 16.65 18.30 2.25
N TRP A 638 17.57 18.41 3.19
CA TRP A 638 19.01 18.26 3.00
C TRP A 638 19.50 16.99 3.70
N GLY A 639 20.52 16.35 3.13
CA GLY A 639 21.28 15.35 3.87
C GLY A 639 21.99 15.96 5.08
N GLN A 640 22.33 15.12 6.06
CA GLN A 640 23.05 15.55 7.27
C GLN A 640 24.37 16.29 6.96
N TYR A 641 24.98 15.99 5.82
CA TYR A 641 26.24 16.61 5.37
C TYR A 641 26.02 17.62 4.23
N ASP A 642 24.79 18.07 4.00
CA ASP A 642 24.44 19.00 2.92
C ASP A 642 24.02 20.37 3.44
N THR A 643 23.97 20.58 4.76
CA THR A 643 23.68 21.88 5.35
C THR A 643 24.25 22.00 6.77
N SER A 644 24.54 23.22 7.22
CA SER A 644 24.82 23.51 8.64
C SER A 644 23.56 23.70 9.49
N GLY A 645 22.38 23.58 8.87
CA GLY A 645 21.08 23.65 9.50
C GLY A 645 20.24 24.82 9.02
N ILE A 646 18.92 24.70 9.14
CA ILE A 646 17.97 25.75 8.78
C ILE A 646 17.95 26.82 9.89
N LYS A 647 18.18 28.07 9.52
CA LYS A 647 18.10 29.24 10.42
C LYS A 647 16.67 29.75 10.54
N SER A 648 15.97 29.85 9.41
CA SER A 648 14.58 30.31 9.38
C SER A 648 13.88 29.86 8.10
N ALA A 649 12.55 29.77 8.17
CA ALA A 649 11.69 29.58 7.01
C ALA A 649 10.58 30.64 7.00
N LEU A 650 10.29 31.20 5.83
CA LEU A 650 9.21 32.14 5.59
C LEU A 650 8.25 31.56 4.55
N VAL A 651 6.95 31.63 4.80
CA VAL A 651 5.89 31.32 3.83
C VAL A 651 5.12 32.60 3.56
N ASN A 652 5.16 33.09 2.32
CA ASN A 652 4.59 34.39 1.92
C ASN A 652 5.05 35.55 2.84
N GLY A 653 6.34 35.52 3.23
CA GLY A 653 6.95 36.52 4.10
C GLY A 653 6.63 36.39 5.59
N LYS A 654 5.82 35.42 6.01
CA LYS A 654 5.51 35.15 7.43
C LYS A 654 6.38 34.02 7.96
N GLU A 655 6.87 34.16 9.19
CA GLU A 655 7.65 33.10 9.85
C GLU A 655 6.88 31.79 9.96
N ALA A 656 7.54 30.71 9.58
CA ALA A 656 7.06 29.34 9.71
C ALA A 656 7.93 28.57 10.70
N SER A 657 7.31 27.65 11.45
CA SER A 657 8.02 26.83 12.42
C SER A 657 8.96 25.84 11.72
N VAL A 658 10.19 25.77 12.21
CA VAL A 658 11.20 24.79 11.81
C VAL A 658 11.47 23.92 13.02
N THR A 659 11.10 22.64 12.94
CA THR A 659 11.30 21.66 14.03
C THR A 659 12.46 20.71 13.77
N ASP A 660 13.00 20.73 12.56
CA ASP A 660 14.11 19.89 12.10
C ASP A 660 15.13 20.79 11.38
N ASP A 661 16.38 20.74 11.82
CA ASP A 661 17.46 21.55 11.26
C ASP A 661 17.79 21.18 9.80
N HIS A 662 17.35 20.03 9.28
CA HIS A 662 17.69 19.59 7.91
C HIS A 662 16.47 19.51 6.99
N LYS A 663 15.27 19.84 7.49
CA LYS A 663 14.02 19.65 6.77
C LYS A 663 12.99 20.72 7.11
N PHE A 664 12.42 21.32 6.07
CA PHE A 664 11.24 22.17 6.20
C PHE A 664 10.07 21.57 5.42
N THR A 665 8.90 21.54 6.03
CA THR A 665 7.64 21.13 5.38
C THR A 665 6.59 22.20 5.59
N SER A 666 6.00 22.68 4.50
CA SER A 666 4.93 23.68 4.55
C SER A 666 3.64 23.08 5.12
N GLN A 667 2.74 23.95 5.56
CA GLN A 667 1.32 23.59 5.66
C GLN A 667 0.74 23.31 4.26
N PRO A 668 -0.42 22.63 4.15
CA PRO A 668 -1.14 22.47 2.89
C PRO A 668 -1.32 23.79 2.12
N LEU A 669 -0.95 23.81 0.84
CA LEU A 669 -0.91 25.00 -0.01
C LEU A 669 -2.13 25.08 -0.93
N THR A 670 -2.94 26.13 -0.81
CA THR A 670 -4.18 26.29 -1.62
C THR A 670 -4.14 27.46 -2.61
N SER A 671 -3.03 28.19 -2.66
CA SER A 671 -2.79 29.28 -3.60
C SER A 671 -1.31 29.39 -3.90
N ASP A 672 -0.98 30.14 -4.96
CA ASP A 672 0.42 30.47 -5.28
C ASP A 672 1.16 30.99 -4.04
N THR A 673 2.36 30.47 -3.83
CA THR A 673 3.08 30.64 -2.57
C THR A 673 4.58 30.81 -2.81
N THR A 674 5.18 31.76 -2.10
CA THR A 674 6.64 31.90 -2.01
C THR A 674 7.12 31.27 -0.69
N ILE A 675 8.00 30.28 -0.78
CA ILE A 675 8.67 29.68 0.36
C ILE A 675 10.13 30.14 0.34
N ARG A 676 10.59 30.77 1.42
CA ARG A 676 12.00 31.13 1.60
C ARG A 676 12.61 30.34 2.74
N VAL A 677 13.66 29.57 2.50
CA VAL A 677 14.41 28.84 3.54
C VAL A 677 15.82 29.38 3.63
N THR A 678 16.21 29.84 4.81
CA THR A 678 17.53 30.44 5.07
C THR A 678 18.38 29.46 5.88
N SER A 679 19.60 29.16 5.42
CA SER A 679 20.57 28.34 6.18
C SER A 679 21.27 29.16 7.26
N LYS A 680 21.82 28.47 8.28
CA LYS A 680 22.68 29.04 9.31
C LYS A 680 23.99 29.56 8.70
N ASP A 681 24.66 28.77 7.86
CA ASP A 681 25.91 29.15 7.16
C ASP A 681 25.94 28.75 5.68
N TRP A 682 25.96 27.45 5.38
CA TRP A 682 26.09 26.93 4.02
C TRP A 682 25.04 25.85 3.73
N PHE A 683 24.79 25.59 2.44
CA PHE A 683 24.04 24.44 1.99
C PHE A 683 24.53 23.96 0.62
N ASN A 684 24.37 22.67 0.35
CA ASN A 684 24.33 22.06 -0.99
C ASN A 684 22.89 22.09 -1.54
N ASP A 685 22.71 21.62 -2.77
CA ASP A 685 21.39 21.59 -3.39
C ASP A 685 20.46 20.63 -2.63
N PRO A 686 19.29 21.09 -2.14
CA PRO A 686 18.34 20.23 -1.45
C PRO A 686 17.61 19.29 -2.38
N THR A 687 17.03 18.25 -1.78
CA THR A 687 15.94 17.47 -2.36
C THR A 687 14.58 18.10 -2.05
N TYR A 688 13.62 17.92 -2.94
CA TYR A 688 12.26 18.43 -2.78
C TYR A 688 11.29 17.26 -2.84
N ARG A 689 10.28 17.27 -1.97
CA ARG A 689 9.16 16.33 -2.03
C ARG A 689 7.87 17.12 -2.07
N TYR A 690 7.07 16.89 -3.10
CA TYR A 690 5.78 17.50 -3.31
C TYR A 690 4.96 16.60 -4.21
N LYS A 691 3.64 16.74 -4.15
CA LYS A 691 2.74 16.06 -5.08
C LYS A 691 2.55 16.94 -6.31
N LYS A 692 2.82 16.41 -7.50
CA LYS A 692 2.50 17.11 -8.75
C LYS A 692 0.99 17.20 -8.92
N PRO A 693 0.49 18.31 -9.49
CA PRO A 693 -0.94 18.54 -9.61
C PRO A 693 -1.62 17.51 -10.49
N GLN A 694 -2.92 17.34 -10.25
CA GLN A 694 -3.77 16.47 -11.06
C GLN A 694 -4.61 17.34 -12.00
N THR A 695 -5.22 16.73 -13.00
CA THR A 695 -6.22 17.41 -13.81
C THR A 695 -7.59 17.28 -13.12
N VAL A 696 -8.34 18.38 -13.06
CA VAL A 696 -9.68 18.40 -12.46
C VAL A 696 -10.69 19.05 -13.38
N VAL A 697 -11.94 18.63 -13.25
CA VAL A 697 -13.09 19.25 -13.91
C VAL A 697 -13.65 20.33 -12.99
N TYR A 698 -13.68 21.58 -13.47
CA TYR A 698 -14.11 22.72 -12.68
C TYR A 698 -15.63 22.84 -12.69
N GLU A 699 -16.30 22.34 -11.65
CA GLU A 699 -17.76 22.34 -11.57
C GLU A 699 -18.40 23.73 -11.71
N SER A 700 -17.72 24.79 -11.28
CA SER A 700 -18.20 26.18 -11.44
C SER A 700 -18.32 26.62 -12.91
N SER A 701 -17.74 25.87 -13.85
CA SER A 701 -17.78 26.14 -15.29
C SER A 701 -18.90 25.39 -16.04
N LYS A 702 -19.78 24.66 -15.32
CA LYS A 702 -20.87 23.86 -15.90
C LYS A 702 -21.71 24.69 -16.88
N TYR A 703 -21.83 24.21 -18.12
CA TYR A 703 -22.66 24.80 -19.16
C TYR A 703 -23.49 23.74 -19.87
N GLU A 704 -24.82 23.88 -19.93
CA GLU A 704 -25.68 22.97 -20.69
C GLU A 704 -25.53 23.24 -22.19
N VAL A 705 -25.08 22.22 -22.95
CA VAL A 705 -24.88 22.30 -24.39
C VAL A 705 -26.19 22.00 -25.12
N VAL A 706 -26.80 20.86 -24.80
CA VAL A 706 -27.99 20.36 -25.49
C VAL A 706 -28.70 19.28 -24.66
N SER A 707 -30.02 19.19 -24.83
CA SER A 707 -30.85 18.09 -24.33
C SER A 707 -31.34 17.24 -25.52
N PHE A 708 -31.30 15.92 -25.40
CA PHE A 708 -31.67 14.99 -26.48
C PHE A 708 -32.16 13.65 -25.92
N THR A 709 -32.75 12.83 -26.78
CA THR A 709 -33.31 11.52 -26.41
C THR A 709 -32.56 10.41 -27.16
N LEU A 710 -32.16 9.36 -26.45
CA LEU A 710 -31.63 8.13 -27.01
C LEU A 710 -32.77 7.11 -27.14
N GLN A 711 -32.92 6.51 -28.33
CA GLN A 711 -34.04 5.62 -28.66
C GLN A 711 -33.54 4.31 -29.27
N ALA A 712 -34.31 3.24 -29.09
CA ALA A 712 -33.95 1.92 -29.56
C ALA A 712 -33.84 1.82 -31.10
N ASP A 713 -34.73 2.50 -31.83
CA ASP A 713 -34.73 2.56 -33.30
C ASP A 713 -33.54 3.36 -33.88
N LYS A 714 -32.87 4.15 -33.03
CA LYS A 714 -31.63 4.88 -33.33
C LYS A 714 -30.40 4.23 -32.70
N ASN A 715 -30.46 2.92 -32.44
CA ASN A 715 -29.38 2.13 -31.84
C ASN A 715 -28.84 2.73 -30.53
N TRP A 716 -29.69 3.42 -29.77
CA TRP A 716 -29.31 3.99 -28.47
C TRP A 716 -28.09 4.93 -28.53
N SER A 717 -27.91 5.67 -29.63
CA SER A 717 -26.73 6.49 -29.86
C SER A 717 -27.07 7.89 -30.41
N LYS A 718 -26.25 8.89 -30.05
CA LYS A 718 -26.29 10.23 -30.63
C LYS A 718 -24.87 10.80 -30.75
N SER A 719 -24.50 11.26 -31.95
CA SER A 719 -23.22 11.89 -32.22
C SER A 719 -23.34 13.41 -32.40
N PHE A 720 -22.28 14.11 -32.00
CA PHE A 720 -22.07 15.55 -32.13
C PHE A 720 -20.73 15.78 -32.80
N ASN A 721 -20.70 16.64 -33.81
CA ASN A 721 -19.46 17.03 -34.49
C ASN A 721 -19.13 18.49 -34.15
N ASP A 722 -17.86 18.87 -34.32
CA ASP A 722 -17.38 20.26 -34.23
C ASP A 722 -17.73 20.95 -32.90
N LEU A 723 -17.73 20.16 -31.82
CA LEU A 723 -17.86 20.67 -30.47
C LEU A 723 -16.62 21.47 -30.07
N LEU A 724 -16.81 22.62 -29.40
CA LEU A 724 -15.70 23.46 -28.92
C LEU A 724 -14.82 22.70 -27.91
N THR A 725 -13.59 22.38 -28.29
CA THR A 725 -12.65 21.62 -27.44
C THR A 725 -11.75 22.50 -26.57
N ARG A 726 -11.66 23.81 -26.84
CA ARG A 726 -10.80 24.73 -26.09
C ARG A 726 -11.32 26.17 -26.12
N ASN A 727 -10.96 26.96 -25.11
CA ASN A 727 -11.08 28.43 -25.09
C ASN A 727 -9.83 29.06 -24.46
N GLY A 728 -8.99 29.71 -25.27
CA GLY A 728 -7.69 30.20 -24.82
C GLY A 728 -6.81 29.02 -24.36
N ASN A 729 -6.41 29.03 -23.09
CA ASN A 729 -5.62 27.95 -22.48
C ASN A 729 -6.48 26.88 -21.78
N ASP A 730 -7.79 27.11 -21.64
CA ASP A 730 -8.69 26.20 -20.93
C ASP A 730 -9.22 25.12 -21.89
N GLU A 731 -9.00 23.85 -21.55
CA GLU A 731 -9.57 22.71 -22.27
C GLU A 731 -11.04 22.51 -21.89
N TYR A 732 -11.87 22.16 -22.88
CA TYR A 732 -13.26 21.80 -22.65
C TYR A 732 -13.47 20.29 -22.74
N VAL A 733 -14.22 19.77 -21.77
CA VAL A 733 -14.69 18.38 -21.74
C VAL A 733 -16.20 18.32 -21.60
N TYR A 734 -16.77 17.21 -22.03
CA TYR A 734 -18.20 16.98 -22.10
C TYR A 734 -18.64 15.84 -21.18
N VAL A 735 -19.81 16.03 -20.57
CA VAL A 735 -20.40 15.13 -19.57
C VAL A 735 -21.85 14.89 -19.95
N ALA A 736 -22.26 13.64 -20.11
CA ALA A 736 -23.65 13.25 -20.27
C ALA A 736 -24.31 12.99 -18.90
N GLU A 737 -25.56 13.42 -18.76
CA GLU A 737 -26.40 13.19 -17.59
C GLU A 737 -27.75 12.64 -18.07
N GLU A 738 -28.06 11.38 -17.76
CA GLU A 738 -29.39 10.82 -17.96
C GLU A 738 -30.36 11.43 -16.95
N THR A 739 -31.46 11.96 -17.46
CA THR A 739 -32.50 12.60 -16.66
C THR A 739 -33.74 11.70 -16.49
N THR A 740 -33.86 10.66 -17.32
CA THR A 740 -34.89 9.62 -17.14
C THR A 740 -34.58 8.77 -15.90
N LYS A 741 -35.54 8.66 -14.99
CA LYS A 741 -35.43 7.80 -13.82
C LYS A 741 -36.00 6.43 -14.13
N LEU A 742 -35.21 5.39 -13.89
CA LEU A 742 -35.59 4.00 -14.18
C LEU A 742 -35.55 3.17 -12.90
N ASP A 743 -36.74 2.75 -12.45
CA ASP A 743 -36.90 1.98 -11.23
C ASP A 743 -36.16 0.63 -11.34
N GLY A 744 -35.41 0.31 -10.28
CA GLY A 744 -34.61 -0.91 -10.22
C GLY A 744 -33.30 -0.88 -11.03
N TYR A 745 -32.93 0.28 -11.57
CA TYR A 745 -31.64 0.48 -12.22
C TYR A 745 -30.82 1.56 -11.53
N GLU A 746 -29.50 1.36 -11.50
CA GLU A 746 -28.51 2.37 -11.17
C GLU A 746 -27.85 2.87 -12.46
N THR A 747 -27.87 4.18 -12.70
CA THR A 747 -27.17 4.78 -13.84
C THR A 747 -25.68 4.88 -13.55
N LYS A 748 -24.87 4.32 -14.44
CA LYS A 748 -23.42 4.43 -14.49
C LYS A 748 -23.01 5.18 -15.75
N TYR A 749 -21.89 5.86 -15.70
CA TYR A 749 -21.32 6.53 -16.86
C TYR A 749 -19.89 6.07 -17.05
N TYR A 750 -19.48 5.90 -18.31
CA TYR A 750 -18.13 5.52 -18.70
C TYR A 750 -17.59 6.53 -19.71
N GLY A 751 -16.36 6.99 -19.51
CA GLY A 751 -15.74 8.04 -20.33
C GLY A 751 -16.43 9.41 -20.21
N ASN A 752 -17.09 9.69 -19.09
CA ASN A 752 -18.04 10.81 -18.95
C ASN A 752 -17.40 12.19 -18.72
N THR A 753 -16.18 12.39 -19.19
CA THR A 753 -15.36 13.61 -19.08
C THR A 753 -14.52 13.77 -20.37
N ALA A 754 -15.15 13.47 -21.51
CA ALA A 754 -14.47 13.35 -22.80
C ALA A 754 -14.43 14.67 -23.58
N LYS A 755 -13.29 14.99 -24.19
CA LYS A 755 -13.14 16.09 -25.17
C LYS A 755 -13.79 15.73 -26.50
N SER A 756 -13.56 14.50 -26.95
CA SER A 756 -14.15 13.81 -28.10
C SER A 756 -14.14 12.31 -27.81
N GLY A 757 -14.73 11.47 -28.66
CA GLY A 757 -14.78 10.02 -28.45
C GLY A 757 -16.18 9.51 -28.11
N THR A 758 -16.28 8.57 -27.18
CA THR A 758 -17.58 7.95 -26.78
C THR A 758 -17.82 8.09 -25.28
N ILE A 759 -18.98 8.63 -24.92
CA ILE A 759 -19.54 8.59 -23.57
C ILE A 759 -20.58 7.46 -23.53
N THR A 760 -20.45 6.52 -22.62
CA THR A 760 -21.47 5.48 -22.43
C THR A 760 -22.27 5.71 -21.16
N VAL A 761 -23.57 5.90 -21.31
CA VAL A 761 -24.57 5.88 -20.24
C VAL A 761 -25.05 4.43 -20.10
N ALA A 762 -24.87 3.81 -18.94
CA ALA A 762 -25.29 2.44 -18.69
C ALA A 762 -26.30 2.37 -17.55
N ASN A 763 -27.36 1.60 -17.71
CA ASN A 763 -28.25 1.28 -16.59
C ASN A 763 -28.04 -0.15 -16.13
N LYS A 764 -27.56 -0.27 -14.89
CA LYS A 764 -27.24 -1.53 -14.24
C LYS A 764 -28.37 -1.95 -13.32
N LYS A 765 -28.89 -3.17 -13.48
CA LYS A 765 -29.94 -3.71 -12.60
C LYS A 765 -29.44 -3.74 -11.15
N ASN A 766 -30.24 -3.19 -10.24
CA ASN A 766 -29.98 -3.26 -8.82
C ASN A 766 -30.58 -4.58 -8.27
N PRO A 767 -29.76 -5.51 -7.73
CA PRO A 767 -30.24 -6.80 -7.21
C PRO A 767 -31.17 -6.64 -5.99
N ASP A 768 -31.08 -5.51 -5.28
CA ASP A 768 -31.86 -5.23 -4.07
C ASP A 768 -33.10 -4.36 -4.34
N ALA A 769 -33.44 -4.09 -5.61
CA ALA A 769 -34.58 -3.28 -5.96
C ALA A 769 -35.93 -3.97 -5.63
N PRO A 770 -36.91 -3.26 -5.04
CA PRO A 770 -38.23 -3.83 -4.81
C PRO A 770 -38.87 -4.25 -6.13
N LYS A 771 -39.34 -5.50 -6.23
CA LYS A 771 -40.24 -5.93 -7.31
C LYS A 771 -41.58 -5.22 -7.11
N THR A 772 -41.90 -4.19 -7.90
CA THR A 772 -43.12 -3.40 -7.74
C THR A 772 -44.38 -4.12 -8.23
N PRO A 773 -45.55 -3.78 -7.63
CA PRO A 773 -46.79 -3.58 -8.38
C PRO A 773 -47.21 -2.10 -8.40
N GLU A 774 -47.99 -1.76 -9.42
CA GLU A 774 -48.43 -0.47 -9.98
C GLU A 774 -48.83 0.70 -9.03
N THR A 775 -48.47 1.92 -9.49
CA THR A 775 -49.04 3.28 -9.24
C THR A 775 -49.21 3.80 -7.81
N VAL A 776 -48.49 4.89 -7.43
CA VAL A 776 -48.95 6.31 -7.32
C VAL A 776 -47.74 7.27 -7.20
N LEU A 777 -47.79 8.46 -7.82
CA LEU A 777 -46.90 9.63 -7.64
C LEU A 777 -47.48 10.64 -6.61
N PRO A 778 -46.77 11.68 -6.11
CA PRO A 778 -45.34 12.03 -6.21
C PRO A 778 -44.68 12.34 -4.83
N SER A 779 -43.34 12.30 -4.75
CA SER A 779 -42.57 12.99 -3.70
C SER A 779 -41.11 13.25 -4.15
N THR A 780 -40.57 14.35 -3.65
CA THR A 780 -39.48 15.19 -4.18
C THR A 780 -38.07 14.60 -4.17
N GLY A 781 -37.38 14.77 -5.30
CA GLY A 781 -35.99 15.25 -5.41
C GLY A 781 -34.88 14.58 -4.59
N GLY A 782 -34.29 13.49 -5.10
CA GLY A 782 -32.98 12.99 -4.68
C GLY A 782 -31.95 13.16 -5.81
N LYS A 783 -30.86 13.86 -5.51
CA LYS A 783 -29.71 14.09 -6.41
C LYS A 783 -28.78 12.87 -6.43
N GLY A 784 -28.23 12.56 -7.60
CA GLY A 784 -27.26 11.47 -7.82
C GLY A 784 -26.02 11.60 -6.94
N THR A 785 -25.46 10.44 -6.59
CA THR A 785 -24.61 10.20 -5.41
C THR A 785 -23.15 10.64 -5.52
N THR A 786 -22.74 11.31 -6.59
CA THR A 786 -21.37 11.83 -6.76
C THR A 786 -21.08 13.07 -5.90
N MET A 787 -22.12 13.84 -5.52
CA MET A 787 -21.98 15.03 -4.66
C MET A 787 -21.69 14.70 -3.18
N PHE A 788 -21.91 13.46 -2.73
CA PHE A 788 -21.74 13.11 -1.31
C PHE A 788 -20.29 12.95 -0.86
N TYR A 789 -19.33 12.80 -1.76
CA TYR A 789 -17.92 12.81 -1.37
C TYR A 789 -17.43 14.23 -1.03
N VAL A 790 -17.93 15.26 -1.72
CA VAL A 790 -17.53 16.65 -1.46
C VAL A 790 -18.32 17.27 -0.29
N ALA A 791 -19.59 16.91 -0.10
CA ALA A 791 -20.38 17.36 1.06
C ALA A 791 -20.11 16.55 2.35
N GLY A 792 -19.74 15.27 2.23
CA GLY A 792 -19.41 14.40 3.36
C GLY A 792 -18.13 14.82 4.10
N ILE A 793 -17.13 15.33 3.37
CA ILE A 793 -15.88 15.86 3.95
C ILE A 793 -16.15 17.13 4.77
N LEU A 794 -17.13 17.96 4.37
CA LEU A 794 -17.52 19.16 5.11
C LEU A 794 -18.29 18.82 6.42
N LEU A 795 -19.10 17.75 6.43
CA LEU A 795 -19.81 17.29 7.63
C LEU A 795 -18.89 16.60 8.65
N ILE A 796 -17.86 15.86 8.21
CA ILE A 796 -16.87 15.24 9.10
C ILE A 796 -15.99 16.30 9.77
N LEU A 797 -15.61 17.36 9.05
CA LEU A 797 -14.86 18.49 9.64
C LEU A 797 -15.70 19.28 10.66
N VAL A 798 -17.00 19.49 10.40
CA VAL A 798 -17.91 20.16 11.35
C VAL A 798 -18.20 19.28 12.58
N ALA A 799 -18.38 17.97 12.42
CA ALA A 799 -18.56 17.04 13.55
C ALA A 799 -17.30 16.92 14.42
N SER A 800 -16.11 16.93 13.79
CA SER A 800 -14.82 16.92 14.50
C SER A 800 -14.58 18.21 15.29
N PHE A 801 -14.98 19.37 14.73
CA PHE A 801 -14.91 20.66 15.42
C PHE A 801 -15.90 20.75 16.61
N LEU A 802 -17.11 20.19 16.49
CA LEU A 802 -18.09 20.13 17.57
C LEU A 802 -17.67 19.17 18.71
N LEU A 803 -17.01 18.05 18.39
CA LEU A 803 -16.44 17.14 19.41
C LEU A 803 -15.29 17.79 20.19
N ILE A 804 -14.45 18.61 19.54
CA ILE A 804 -13.38 19.37 20.20
C ILE A 804 -13.95 20.46 21.13
N ILE A 805 -15.02 21.14 20.73
CA ILE A 805 -15.73 22.11 21.60
C ILE A 805 -16.37 21.41 22.81
N ARG A 806 -16.97 20.22 22.60
CA ARG A 806 -17.58 19.43 23.68
C ARG A 806 -16.54 18.87 24.65
N TYR A 807 -15.36 18.49 24.15
CA TYR A 807 -14.21 18.06 24.95
C TYR A 807 -13.63 19.21 25.79
N LYS A 808 -13.52 20.43 25.24
CA LYS A 808 -13.13 21.63 26.01
C LYS A 808 -14.16 22.02 27.07
N HIS A 809 -15.45 21.98 26.75
CA HIS A 809 -16.51 22.30 27.73
C HIS A 809 -16.65 21.30 28.89
N LEU A 810 -16.24 20.03 28.70
CA LEU A 810 -16.22 19.02 29.75
C LEU A 810 -15.00 19.16 30.67
N ASN A 811 -13.86 19.63 30.16
CA ASN A 811 -12.66 19.91 30.96
C ASN A 811 -12.71 21.24 31.72
N GLU A 812 -13.61 22.16 31.36
CA GLU A 812 -13.83 23.42 32.09
C GLU A 812 -14.90 23.31 33.19
N ARG A 813 -15.50 22.12 33.38
CA ARG A 813 -16.48 21.84 34.46
C ARG A 813 -16.10 20.63 35.35
N GLY A 814 -14.85 20.17 35.27
CA GLY A 814 -14.26 19.18 36.18
C GLY A 814 -13.53 19.83 37.33
#